data_AF-A1ZT76-F1
#
_entry.id   AF-A1ZT76-F1
#
_cell.length_a   1.000
_cell.length_b   1.000
_cell.length_c   1.000
_cell.angle_alpha   90.00
_cell.angle_beta   90.00
_cell.angle_gamma   90.00
#
_symmetry.space_group_name_H-M   'P 1'
#
loop_
_entity.id
_entity.type
_entity.pdbx_description
1 polymer ?
#
loop_
_entity_poly.entity_id
_entity_poly.type
_entity_poly.pdbx_seq_one_letter_code
_entity_poly.pdbx_strand_id
1 'polypeptide(L)'
;MLAFLSVTQVKAQRPYVNNLEIKNLANTHNYGGNDDDPEQLPMSGFRIDIEFDEEFRSGANIGAFVSTVNDIQAMFELKPYYYDAPDALVASNMTTMVTNTDIQQNGKKLTVWVKLDKGLAPDTWYVLKLNRSGVNGKRTFLNGTEVWDKGCYEKKFDFKTAQGVAITPGLATTLCPNGDETSLSPIIISEKSQYSFVPGQDHTLTLELSDPTFEFSNLDVSEIKAEMYGLGQTQALNVSLSSTEISIPISVGGSAHTTGSLMISGIKVVYKGTGDKNCILRAKQITSHTINGLYVEGNAMPLAVIEARTAIPTADLNLTNVDIVGPQAICVSAIDAQNYFVPPVSGAKHYIWNVPPIFKNPVGSFLVNLGNGRWQTPNNAISLILKEGNLLESGILSVQAIDQCRQGTLSNDFTVNINLPDTLVFDKPVEILSNEHPQVLSVVSPVGGTVRFSGSGIVKDTLVPSLISGPYPRTVDIDYVFTNGGTGCVTKGQFSVKVLDGRVPKGMKLRVVRDLESPFVYFKTQVPNVTPEWRWKWVFENNQSNLSSPVLALKNPQPQSVAYNIEIKDAKARKYSLAKSFQVSIDFNGRCLGKPTKFLKTVDLGASNDKINSQKWDFGDGTTSTDNSPVHTYSQTGSYVVKLTIVAEDFITYELSKRIDIFPVVHVQPSRLYSEDFSNLSHHWAAQGTVDSAGVAIQRYSWQLKTPAGFGHISADKGEAWVTDNQNLPHATSNQAYYYAREHSYVESPSFDITDLQRPTVSFDYWVDTDAGSDGVVLLYTVDDGKTWWRVGQINQGLQWYNSRPILGSPGKYMTNDNIDNQGWSGNRQYEQKEGWQTARFTLDAALEKMLKLSRKVIRFRVAFGSNADDPPNKKFDGFAFDNFQINNRNRLVLMEYFTNQGVAGAAGKDQQAHNFVVTKNEMINLHYHVGFPGRDEANQLNHKDPSGRSFHYGIRQAPQVVIDGSTIESKGLNLEWAERLFYYHTLIMSPFEINIDQPEITKGQLNFSATLTALQAFDKKLVVHAVVVDTAVKMGGEIYHQVVRKMLPDASGTFLAKNWAQGAAHTLNFSWNTGNVPSGRLKVVVFVENYETRKVYQAALRKVSFTRNEKNEDHHTVTGVQNIESQAQTIIYPNPATHTVSVTLGKSKDLPAFAQWSVTNTEGKIMKKGTLLKPSKQLVVDVYHLPAGIYLVRLQKGQWAVQQKFRKR
;
A
#
# COMPACT_ATOMS: atom_id res chain seq x y z
N MET A 1 19.79 67.44 16.23
CA MET A 1 19.59 66.04 15.76
C MET A 1 20.94 65.34 15.76
N LEU A 2 20.95 64.01 15.93
CA LEU A 2 22.14 63.15 16.10
C LEU A 2 22.97 63.42 17.38
N ALA A 3 22.66 62.65 18.42
CA ALA A 3 23.65 62.17 19.37
C ALA A 3 23.70 60.64 19.24
N PHE A 4 24.84 60.10 18.82
CA PHE A 4 25.10 58.66 18.88
C PHE A 4 25.19 58.24 20.35
N LEU A 5 24.45 57.20 20.74
CA LEU A 5 24.80 56.38 21.88
C LEU A 5 24.99 54.94 21.40
N SER A 6 26.25 54.52 21.39
CA SER A 6 26.67 53.18 21.01
C SER A 6 26.17 52.16 22.03
N VAL A 7 25.22 51.30 21.64
CA VAL A 7 25.02 50.01 22.31
C VAL A 7 25.80 48.97 21.54
N THR A 8 27.06 48.81 21.94
CA THR A 8 27.94 47.71 21.53
C THR A 8 27.22 46.39 21.82
N GLN A 9 26.86 45.64 20.77
CA GLN A 9 26.18 44.37 20.93
C GLN A 9 27.14 43.32 21.50
N VAL A 10 26.87 42.87 22.72
CA VAL A 10 27.32 41.54 23.16
C VAL A 10 26.61 40.51 22.29
N LYS A 11 27.33 39.43 21.98
CA LYS A 11 26.93 38.33 21.08
C LYS A 11 25.64 37.65 21.58
N ALA A 12 24.48 38.16 21.16
CA ALA A 12 23.18 37.58 21.51
C ALA A 12 22.83 36.47 20.50
N GLN A 13 23.13 35.23 20.86
CA GLN A 13 22.69 34.06 20.12
C GLN A 13 21.16 33.88 20.29
N ARG A 14 20.52 33.28 19.28
CA ARG A 14 19.13 32.83 19.38
C ARG A 14 19.17 31.35 19.72
N PRO A 15 18.31 30.84 20.61
CA PRO A 15 18.26 29.42 20.91
C PRO A 15 18.10 28.61 19.63
N TYR A 16 19.05 27.72 19.38
CA TYR A 16 19.08 26.78 18.28
C TYR A 16 18.79 25.37 18.81
N VAL A 17 18.03 24.59 18.03
CA VAL A 17 17.59 23.25 18.41
C VAL A 17 18.67 22.23 18.03
N ASN A 18 19.48 21.84 19.02
CA ASN A 18 20.48 20.77 18.88
C ASN A 18 19.81 19.43 18.58
N ASN A 19 18.78 19.09 19.35
CA ASN A 19 18.03 17.85 19.16
C ASN A 19 16.52 18.08 19.33
N LEU A 20 15.74 17.36 18.53
CA LEU A 20 14.29 17.26 18.64
C LEU A 20 13.91 15.83 18.27
N GLU A 21 13.31 15.11 19.21
CA GLU A 21 12.89 13.72 19.04
C GLU A 21 11.42 13.58 19.43
N ILE A 22 10.64 12.79 18.68
CA ILE A 22 9.29 12.39 19.08
C ILE A 22 9.27 10.91 19.45
N LYS A 23 8.86 10.61 20.67
CA LYS A 23 8.88 9.26 21.27
C LYS A 23 7.51 8.82 21.75
N ASN A 24 7.37 7.54 22.07
CA ASN A 24 6.21 7.08 22.83
C ASN A 24 6.26 7.59 24.29
N LEU A 25 5.10 7.55 24.95
CA LEU A 25 4.97 7.89 26.37
C LEU A 25 5.74 6.90 27.28
N ALA A 26 6.17 5.74 26.77
CA ALA A 26 7.03 4.82 27.52
C ALA A 26 8.54 5.16 27.42
N ASN A 27 8.94 6.08 26.53
CA ASN A 27 10.34 6.35 26.18
C ASN A 27 11.12 5.08 25.72
N THR A 28 10.42 4.12 25.11
CA THR A 28 10.99 2.86 24.59
C THR A 28 11.14 2.83 23.07
N HIS A 29 10.51 3.76 22.35
CA HIS A 29 10.54 3.81 20.88
C HIS A 29 10.70 5.25 20.38
N ASN A 30 11.58 5.45 19.39
CA ASN A 30 11.76 6.73 18.70
C ASN A 30 10.94 6.71 17.41
N TYR A 31 10.05 7.67 17.22
CA TYR A 31 9.28 7.81 15.98
C TYR A 31 9.87 8.87 15.04
N GLY A 32 10.98 9.48 15.45
CA GLY A 32 11.88 10.19 14.57
C GLY A 32 12.63 11.30 15.29
N GLY A 33 13.82 11.60 14.77
CA GLY A 33 14.68 12.70 15.20
C GLY A 33 15.28 13.41 13.99
N ASN A 34 16.40 14.12 14.19
CA ASN A 34 17.06 14.85 13.09
C ASN A 34 17.60 13.95 11.96
N ASP A 35 17.81 12.65 12.20
CA ASP A 35 18.57 11.75 11.33
C ASP A 35 17.85 10.42 10.99
N ASP A 36 16.59 10.24 11.40
CA ASP A 36 15.82 8.98 11.23
C ASP A 36 14.71 9.09 10.16
N ASP A 37 14.41 7.99 9.45
CA ASP A 37 13.25 7.85 8.56
C ASP A 37 11.93 8.01 9.36
N PRO A 38 10.87 8.65 8.84
CA PRO A 38 9.64 8.91 9.58
C PRO A 38 8.82 7.63 9.81
N GLU A 39 8.97 7.04 11.00
CA GLU A 39 8.13 5.93 11.46
C GLU A 39 6.73 6.38 11.88
N GLN A 40 5.78 5.44 11.95
CA GLN A 40 4.38 5.73 12.26
C GLN A 40 4.16 6.09 13.73
N LEU A 41 3.62 7.28 14.00
CA LEU A 41 3.29 7.77 15.35
C LEU A 41 1.94 7.25 15.88
N PRO A 42 1.80 6.93 17.19
CA PRO A 42 0.51 6.70 17.82
C PRO A 42 -0.39 7.93 17.72
N MET A 43 -1.68 7.71 17.55
CA MET A 43 -2.64 8.80 17.32
C MET A 43 -3.00 9.56 18.60
N SER A 44 -2.78 8.96 19.77
CA SER A 44 -3.39 9.36 21.04
C SER A 44 -2.50 10.15 22.00
N GLY A 45 -1.18 10.05 21.85
CA GLY A 45 -0.22 10.74 22.70
C GLY A 45 1.21 10.35 22.40
N PHE A 46 2.10 11.31 22.58
CA PHE A 46 3.52 11.21 22.28
C PHE A 46 4.32 12.17 23.15
N ARG A 47 5.62 11.94 23.24
CA ARG A 47 6.57 12.74 24.00
C ARG A 47 7.46 13.49 23.03
N ILE A 48 7.53 14.82 23.14
CA ILE A 48 8.52 15.63 22.43
C ILE A 48 9.69 15.87 23.39
N ASP A 49 10.88 15.41 23.04
CA ASP A 49 12.12 15.83 23.70
C ASP A 49 12.80 16.90 22.85
N ILE A 50 13.06 18.08 23.42
CA ILE A 50 13.78 19.16 22.74
C ILE A 50 14.96 19.65 23.58
N GLU A 51 16.11 19.80 22.92
CA GLU A 51 17.35 20.31 23.50
C GLU A 51 17.86 21.50 22.70
N PHE A 52 18.00 22.63 23.40
CA PHE A 52 18.56 23.86 22.87
C PHE A 52 20.06 23.99 23.20
N ASP A 53 20.78 24.76 22.39
CA ASP A 53 22.18 25.14 22.64
C ASP A 53 22.33 26.10 23.83
N GLU A 54 21.32 26.90 24.12
CA GLU A 54 21.29 27.93 25.17
C GLU A 54 20.03 27.85 26.05
N GLU A 55 20.04 28.64 27.14
CA GLU A 55 18.91 28.73 28.06
C GLU A 55 17.74 29.51 27.42
N PHE A 56 16.51 29.06 27.63
CA PHE A 56 15.31 29.69 27.05
C PHE A 56 14.17 29.89 28.06
N ARG A 57 13.19 30.70 27.66
CA ARG A 57 11.96 31.05 28.41
C ARG A 57 10.75 31.04 27.47
N SER A 58 9.56 31.08 28.06
CA SER A 58 8.31 31.18 27.31
C SER A 58 8.22 32.48 26.49
N GLY A 59 7.65 32.35 25.29
CA GLY A 59 7.20 33.44 24.43
C GLY A 59 5.89 34.08 24.89
N ALA A 60 4.99 33.29 25.47
CA ALA A 60 3.71 33.77 26.02
C ALA A 60 3.91 34.52 27.34
N ASN A 61 4.78 34.00 28.20
CA ASN A 61 5.09 34.56 29.52
C ASN A 61 6.56 34.97 29.57
N ILE A 62 6.84 36.19 29.12
CA ILE A 62 8.21 36.73 28.95
C ILE A 62 9.02 36.60 30.26
N GLY A 63 10.13 35.86 30.19
CA GLY A 63 11.04 35.62 31.32
C GLY A 63 10.66 34.46 32.24
N ALA A 64 9.47 33.87 32.10
CA ALA A 64 9.04 32.70 32.86
C ALA A 64 9.49 31.39 32.20
N PHE A 65 9.74 30.35 33.01
CA PHE A 65 9.95 29.00 32.51
C PHE A 65 8.67 28.46 31.87
N VAL A 66 8.82 27.68 30.81
CA VAL A 66 7.73 26.97 30.14
C VAL A 66 7.11 26.00 31.14
N SER A 67 5.88 26.29 31.57
CA SER A 67 5.23 25.60 32.69
C SER A 67 3.73 25.45 32.54
N THR A 68 3.13 26.13 31.55
CA THR A 68 1.69 26.08 31.26
C THR A 68 1.41 25.58 29.84
N VAL A 69 0.20 25.08 29.61
CA VAL A 69 -0.30 24.70 28.28
C VAL A 69 -0.22 25.86 27.28
N ASN A 70 -0.48 27.08 27.74
CA ASN A 70 -0.43 28.29 26.91
C ASN A 70 1.00 28.64 26.44
N ASP A 71 2.02 28.32 27.25
CA ASP A 71 3.42 28.47 26.84
C ASP A 71 3.74 27.52 25.68
N ILE A 72 3.31 26.26 25.78
CA ILE A 72 3.53 25.23 24.76
C ILE A 72 2.80 25.57 23.46
N GLN A 73 1.59 26.13 23.52
CA GLN A 73 0.85 26.63 22.34
C GLN A 73 1.54 27.79 21.64
N ALA A 74 2.17 28.69 22.39
CA ALA A 74 2.99 29.72 21.76
C ALA A 74 4.23 29.09 21.09
N MET A 75 4.79 28.02 21.66
CA MET A 75 5.98 27.32 21.17
C MET A 75 5.76 26.41 19.97
N PHE A 76 4.66 25.66 19.89
CA PHE A 76 4.47 24.60 18.89
C PHE A 76 3.13 24.72 18.16
N GLU A 77 3.16 24.43 16.87
CA GLU A 77 1.99 24.28 15.99
C GLU A 77 2.02 22.88 15.38
N LEU A 78 0.91 22.13 15.41
CA LEU A 78 0.79 20.78 14.85
C LEU A 78 -0.38 20.70 13.88
N LYS A 79 -0.08 20.56 12.58
CA LYS A 79 -1.12 20.54 11.53
C LYS A 79 -0.94 19.39 10.54
N PRO A 80 -2.03 18.80 10.02
CA PRO A 80 -1.93 17.86 8.91
C PRO A 80 -1.53 18.59 7.62
N TYR A 81 -1.03 17.86 6.62
CA TYR A 81 -0.49 18.41 5.36
C TYR A 81 -1.53 19.06 4.42
N TYR A 82 -2.76 19.27 4.87
CA TYR A 82 -3.85 19.91 4.11
C TYR A 82 -3.88 21.42 4.37
N TYR A 83 -4.15 22.21 3.32
CA TYR A 83 -4.36 23.65 3.46
C TYR A 83 -5.53 23.94 4.43
N ASP A 84 -5.36 24.97 5.26
CA ASP A 84 -6.32 25.51 6.23
C ASP A 84 -6.81 24.58 7.37
N ALA A 85 -6.11 23.47 7.64
CA ALA A 85 -6.41 22.64 8.80
C ALA A 85 -6.11 23.36 10.15
N PRO A 86 -6.96 23.17 11.20
CA PRO A 86 -6.73 23.73 12.52
C PRO A 86 -5.53 23.07 13.23
N ASP A 87 -4.91 23.81 14.14
CA ASP A 87 -3.83 23.30 14.99
C ASP A 87 -4.36 22.27 16.00
N ALA A 88 -3.73 21.10 16.06
CA ALA A 88 -4.10 20.03 16.98
C ALA A 88 -3.68 20.32 18.44
N LEU A 89 -2.71 21.22 18.68
CA LEU A 89 -2.18 21.56 20.01
C LEU A 89 -2.98 22.65 20.75
N VAL A 90 -4.23 22.95 20.35
CA VAL A 90 -5.09 23.94 21.03
C VAL A 90 -5.65 23.44 22.37
N ALA A 91 -5.92 24.36 23.30
CA ALA A 91 -6.23 24.02 24.70
C ALA A 91 -7.53 23.22 24.86
N SER A 92 -8.45 23.34 23.92
CA SER A 92 -9.71 22.60 23.86
C SER A 92 -9.58 21.14 23.39
N ASN A 93 -8.37 20.68 23.03
CA ASN A 93 -8.08 19.33 22.55
C ASN A 93 -7.07 18.56 23.44
N MET A 94 -6.72 19.07 24.62
CA MET A 94 -5.69 18.48 25.50
C MET A 94 -6.07 18.49 27.00
N THR A 95 -6.34 17.32 27.60
CA THR A 95 -6.68 17.20 29.03
C THR A 95 -5.50 17.38 29.97
N THR A 96 -4.32 16.89 29.60
CA THR A 96 -3.13 16.94 30.48
C THR A 96 -1.84 16.96 29.67
N MET A 97 -1.16 18.12 29.65
CA MET A 97 0.28 18.14 29.47
C MET A 97 0.94 18.22 30.84
N VAL A 98 1.49 17.10 31.31
CA VAL A 98 2.37 17.11 32.48
C VAL A 98 3.73 17.58 31.99
N THR A 99 4.01 18.88 32.07
CA THR A 99 5.38 19.39 32.06
C THR A 99 6.04 18.93 33.36
N ASN A 100 6.58 17.72 33.39
CA ASN A 100 7.28 17.24 34.58
C ASN A 100 8.55 18.08 34.80
N THR A 101 8.96 18.18 36.06
CA THR A 101 9.89 19.17 36.64
C THR A 101 11.34 19.14 36.11
N ASP A 102 11.63 18.37 35.06
CA ASP A 102 12.96 18.16 34.47
C ASP A 102 13.39 19.25 33.47
N ILE A 103 13.08 20.52 33.75
CA ILE A 103 13.95 21.61 33.27
C ILE A 103 15.25 21.51 34.07
N GLN A 104 16.13 20.58 33.65
CA GLN A 104 17.39 20.31 34.35
C GLN A 104 18.22 21.60 34.48
N GLN A 105 18.99 21.69 35.57
CA GLN A 105 19.57 22.88 36.25
C GLN A 105 20.07 24.09 35.42
N ASN A 106 20.24 23.97 34.10
CA ASN A 106 20.72 25.04 33.20
C ASN A 106 19.66 25.54 32.19
N GLY A 107 18.41 25.06 32.24
CA GLY A 107 17.29 25.62 31.46
C GLY A 107 17.35 25.44 29.93
N LYS A 108 18.05 24.41 29.45
CA LYS A 108 18.28 24.12 28.01
C LYS A 108 17.45 22.97 27.42
N LYS A 109 16.84 22.14 28.27
CA LYS A 109 16.05 20.97 27.85
C LYS A 109 14.60 21.13 28.27
N LEU A 110 13.70 20.60 27.45
CA LEU A 110 12.28 20.48 27.75
C LEU A 110 11.77 19.15 27.21
N THR A 111 11.02 18.44 28.03
CA THR A 111 10.24 17.28 27.61
C THR A 111 8.77 17.67 27.70
N VAL A 112 8.06 17.61 26.57
CA VAL A 112 6.62 17.88 26.48
C VAL A 112 5.90 16.56 26.35
N TRP A 113 5.06 16.25 27.34
CA TRP A 113 4.21 15.08 27.34
C TRP A 113 2.86 15.43 26.71
N VAL A 114 2.70 15.16 25.42
CA VAL A 114 1.48 15.49 24.67
C VAL A 114 0.49 14.34 24.78
N LYS A 115 -0.67 14.63 25.37
CA LYS A 115 -1.81 13.71 25.48
C LYS A 115 -3.04 14.41 24.92
N LEU A 116 -3.60 13.86 23.85
CA LEU A 116 -4.68 14.47 23.09
C LEU A 116 -6.03 13.89 23.50
N ASP A 117 -7.05 14.75 23.62
CA ASP A 117 -8.43 14.34 23.93
C ASP A 117 -9.16 13.79 22.71
N LYS A 118 -8.72 14.25 21.53
CA LYS A 118 -9.10 13.77 20.22
C LYS A 118 -7.81 13.30 19.56
N GLY A 119 -7.68 12.00 19.36
CA GLY A 119 -6.54 11.45 18.63
C GLY A 119 -6.40 12.06 17.23
N LEU A 120 -5.16 12.18 16.76
CA LEU A 120 -4.83 12.59 15.39
C LEU A 120 -5.52 11.65 14.38
N ALA A 121 -5.80 12.14 13.17
CA ALA A 121 -6.41 11.34 12.11
C ALA A 121 -5.49 10.16 11.72
N PRO A 122 -6.02 8.96 11.41
CA PRO A 122 -5.22 7.79 11.06
C PRO A 122 -4.57 7.93 9.68
N ASP A 123 -3.44 7.25 9.46
CA ASP A 123 -2.67 7.23 8.19
C ASP A 123 -2.44 8.62 7.56
N THR A 124 -2.31 9.67 8.37
CA THR A 124 -2.29 11.07 7.96
C THR A 124 -0.92 11.70 8.25
N TRP A 125 -0.42 12.50 7.30
CA TRP A 125 0.81 13.27 7.48
C TRP A 125 0.56 14.55 8.27
N TYR A 126 1.38 14.77 9.30
CA TYR A 126 1.39 15.94 10.17
C TYR A 126 2.76 16.63 10.16
N VAL A 127 2.74 17.94 10.36
CA VAL A 127 3.91 18.81 10.53
C VAL A 127 3.86 19.38 11.93
N LEU A 128 4.82 19.01 12.78
CA LEU A 128 5.12 19.70 14.03
C LEU A 128 6.10 20.83 13.75
N LYS A 129 5.74 22.06 14.13
CA LYS A 129 6.52 23.26 13.86
C LYS A 129 6.82 23.99 15.17
N LEU A 130 8.09 24.31 15.41
CA LEU A 130 8.54 25.19 16.48
C LEU A 130 8.38 26.66 16.05
N ASN A 131 7.48 27.38 16.70
CA ASN A 131 7.16 28.77 16.43
C ASN A 131 8.24 29.72 16.98
N ARG A 132 8.79 30.55 16.09
CA ARG A 132 9.83 31.54 16.40
C ARG A 132 9.49 32.48 17.57
N SER A 133 8.23 32.89 17.71
CA SER A 133 7.77 33.80 18.78
C SER A 133 7.49 33.11 20.12
N GLY A 134 7.39 31.78 20.15
CA GLY A 134 7.06 31.02 21.36
C GLY A 134 8.21 30.76 22.31
N VAL A 135 9.44 31.04 21.88
CA VAL A 135 10.67 30.76 22.63
C VAL A 135 11.49 32.03 22.74
N ASN A 136 11.73 32.51 23.95
CA ASN A 136 12.59 33.65 24.21
C ASN A 136 13.97 33.19 24.69
N GLY A 137 15.01 33.55 23.95
CA GLY A 137 16.41 33.45 24.35
C GLY A 137 16.87 34.64 25.20
N LYS A 138 17.99 34.42 25.89
CA LYS A 138 18.59 35.35 26.84
C LYS A 138 19.38 36.46 26.14
N ARG A 139 19.22 37.70 26.59
CA ARG A 139 20.00 38.86 26.13
C ARG A 139 20.55 39.65 27.31
N THR A 140 21.87 39.59 27.49
CA THR A 140 22.57 40.36 28.55
C THR A 140 23.15 41.64 27.99
N PHE A 141 22.87 42.77 28.64
CA PHE A 141 23.41 44.10 28.32
C PHE A 141 24.72 44.34 29.08
N LEU A 142 25.53 45.31 28.62
CA LEU A 142 26.85 45.63 29.19
C LEU A 142 26.82 46.07 30.67
N ASN A 143 25.66 46.49 31.18
CA ASN A 143 25.41 46.84 32.58
C ASN A 143 24.99 45.62 33.44
N GLY A 144 25.02 44.40 32.90
CA GLY A 144 24.57 43.19 33.57
C GLY A 144 23.05 42.98 33.60
N THR A 145 22.24 43.88 33.02
CA THR A 145 20.79 43.67 32.91
C THR A 145 20.49 42.56 31.90
N GLU A 146 19.60 41.64 32.27
CA GLU A 146 19.19 40.50 31.44
C GLU A 146 17.74 40.69 30.98
N VAL A 147 17.48 40.48 29.68
CA VAL A 147 16.16 40.59 29.05
C VAL A 147 15.91 39.35 28.18
N TRP A 148 14.66 38.92 28.09
CA TRP A 148 14.24 37.73 27.34
C TRP A 148 13.42 38.15 26.12
N ASP A 149 14.08 38.52 25.01
CA ASP A 149 13.45 39.14 23.82
C ASP A 149 13.78 38.45 22.47
N LYS A 150 14.52 37.33 22.48
CA LYS A 150 15.04 36.69 21.26
C LYS A 150 14.26 35.44 20.86
N GLY A 151 13.36 35.58 19.89
CA GLY A 151 12.74 34.43 19.21
C GLY A 151 13.76 33.40 18.69
N CYS A 152 13.44 32.11 18.80
CA CYS A 152 14.28 31.00 18.31
C CYS A 152 14.34 30.92 16.76
N TYR A 153 15.05 29.91 16.24
CA TYR A 153 14.92 29.51 14.83
C TYR A 153 13.71 28.61 14.62
N GLU A 154 12.87 28.92 13.64
CA GLU A 154 11.75 28.05 13.24
C GLU A 154 12.30 26.73 12.70
N LYS A 155 11.71 25.62 13.15
CA LYS A 155 12.05 24.26 12.72
C LYS A 155 10.76 23.48 12.50
N LYS A 156 10.73 22.65 11.45
CA LYS A 156 9.61 21.76 11.12
C LYS A 156 10.06 20.32 11.23
N PHE A 157 9.13 19.44 11.58
CA PHE A 157 9.33 18.02 11.71
C PHE A 157 8.07 17.31 11.20
N ASP A 158 8.22 16.52 10.14
CA ASP A 158 7.13 15.91 9.40
C ASP A 158 7.02 14.42 9.79
N PHE A 159 5.82 13.94 10.11
CA PHE A 159 5.58 12.56 10.51
C PHE A 159 4.24 12.03 10.02
N LYS A 160 4.08 10.70 9.98
CA LYS A 160 2.81 10.05 9.63
C LYS A 160 2.22 9.34 10.84
N THR A 161 0.91 9.45 11.05
CA THR A 161 0.22 8.66 12.08
C THR A 161 0.05 7.20 11.64
N ALA A 162 -0.09 6.31 12.63
CA ALA A 162 -0.37 4.90 12.41
C ALA A 162 -1.72 4.66 11.68
N GLN A 163 -1.84 3.50 11.04
CA GLN A 163 -3.12 3.05 10.48
C GLN A 163 -4.07 2.63 11.60
N GLY A 164 -5.30 3.15 11.55
CA GLY A 164 -6.37 2.74 12.46
C GLY A 164 -6.79 1.29 12.24
N VAL A 165 -7.20 0.62 13.32
CA VAL A 165 -7.68 -0.78 13.31
C VAL A 165 -8.76 -1.06 12.25
N ALA A 166 -8.82 -2.32 11.79
CA ALA A 166 -10.00 -2.83 11.10
C ALA A 166 -11.02 -3.33 12.14
N ILE A 167 -12.29 -2.98 11.96
CA ILE A 167 -13.38 -3.42 12.83
C ILE A 167 -14.36 -4.24 11.98
N THR A 168 -14.68 -5.44 12.45
CA THR A 168 -15.88 -6.20 12.03
C THR A 168 -16.90 -6.04 13.14
N PRO A 169 -17.95 -5.22 12.97
CA PRO A 169 -18.92 -4.95 14.03
C PRO A 169 -19.76 -6.17 14.37
N GLY A 170 -20.16 -6.26 15.65
CA GLY A 170 -21.16 -7.22 16.10
C GLY A 170 -22.57 -6.82 15.65
N LEU A 171 -23.39 -7.82 15.34
CA LEU A 171 -24.79 -7.68 14.97
C LEU A 171 -25.67 -8.17 16.12
N ALA A 172 -26.73 -7.42 16.44
CA ALA A 172 -27.78 -7.78 17.40
C ALA A 172 -29.12 -7.96 16.69
N THR A 173 -30.03 -8.75 17.28
CA THR A 173 -31.45 -8.68 16.94
C THR A 173 -32.08 -7.44 17.58
N THR A 174 -33.21 -6.97 17.07
CA THR A 174 -33.94 -5.84 17.67
C THR A 174 -34.43 -6.21 19.08
N LEU A 175 -34.42 -5.23 20.00
CA LEU A 175 -34.81 -5.35 21.41
C LEU A 175 -36.14 -4.65 21.73
N CYS A 176 -36.92 -5.19 22.66
CA CYS A 176 -38.12 -4.51 23.11
C CYS A 176 -37.97 -3.65 24.36
N PRO A 177 -38.86 -2.65 24.54
CA PRO A 177 -39.12 -2.03 25.83
C PRO A 177 -39.34 -3.03 26.96
N ASN A 178 -39.02 -2.60 28.18
CA ASN A 178 -39.35 -3.29 29.45
C ASN A 178 -38.63 -4.62 29.74
N GLY A 179 -37.33 -4.70 29.47
CA GLY A 179 -36.46 -5.76 30.02
C GLY A 179 -36.24 -6.95 29.11
N ASP A 180 -36.10 -6.70 27.81
CA ASP A 180 -35.90 -7.71 26.77
C ASP A 180 -34.44 -7.78 26.30
N GLU A 181 -33.93 -8.98 25.98
CA GLU A 181 -32.50 -9.31 25.82
C GLU A 181 -32.12 -9.83 24.41
N THR A 182 -30.90 -9.52 23.96
CA THR A 182 -30.27 -10.06 22.75
C THR A 182 -28.78 -10.35 22.96
N SER A 183 -28.23 -11.27 22.18
CA SER A 183 -26.80 -11.58 22.12
C SER A 183 -26.17 -11.00 20.86
N LEU A 184 -24.98 -10.41 20.98
CA LEU A 184 -24.21 -9.90 19.84
C LEU A 184 -23.40 -11.02 19.15
N SER A 185 -23.34 -10.97 17.81
CA SER A 185 -22.34 -11.74 17.06
C SER A 185 -20.91 -11.27 17.43
N PRO A 186 -19.88 -12.11 17.25
CA PRO A 186 -18.52 -11.75 17.64
C PRO A 186 -18.03 -10.46 16.97
N ILE A 187 -17.47 -9.57 17.78
CA ILE A 187 -16.81 -8.33 17.35
C ILE A 187 -15.34 -8.66 17.12
N ILE A 188 -14.76 -8.26 15.99
CA ILE A 188 -13.35 -8.47 15.68
C ILE A 188 -12.67 -7.11 15.46
N ILE A 189 -11.63 -6.82 16.24
CA ILE A 189 -10.77 -5.65 16.11
C ILE A 189 -9.39 -6.14 15.66
N SER A 190 -9.04 -5.90 14.39
CA SER A 190 -7.82 -6.38 13.75
C SER A 190 -6.79 -5.27 13.57
N GLU A 191 -5.51 -5.63 13.74
CA GLU A 191 -4.37 -4.75 13.56
C GLU A 191 -4.15 -4.37 12.08
N LYS A 192 -3.75 -3.12 11.82
CA LYS A 192 -3.28 -2.67 10.48
C LYS A 192 -1.88 -2.09 10.48
N SER A 193 -1.34 -1.77 11.66
CA SER A 193 0.00 -1.21 11.87
C SER A 193 0.53 -1.78 13.17
N GLN A 194 1.83 -2.03 13.29
CA GLN A 194 2.49 -2.53 14.51
C GLN A 194 2.34 -1.64 15.77
N TYR A 195 1.65 -0.51 15.63
CA TYR A 195 1.29 0.42 16.70
C TYR A 195 -0.23 0.50 16.91
N SER A 196 -1.05 -0.38 16.30
CA SER A 196 -2.51 -0.38 16.48
C SER A 196 -2.88 -0.70 17.94
N PHE A 197 -2.18 -1.64 18.56
CA PHE A 197 -2.22 -1.91 20.00
C PHE A 197 -0.93 -1.40 20.65
N VAL A 198 -1.01 -0.55 21.69
CA VAL A 198 0.17 0.11 22.26
C VAL A 198 0.95 -0.85 23.17
N PRO A 199 2.21 -1.20 22.88
CA PRO A 199 2.95 -2.17 23.70
C PRO A 199 3.42 -1.61 25.05
N GLY A 200 3.48 -2.46 26.07
CA GLY A 200 4.15 -2.14 27.34
C GLY A 200 3.37 -1.26 28.33
N GLN A 201 2.06 -1.07 28.14
CA GLN A 201 1.17 -0.53 29.18
C GLN A 201 -0.05 -1.43 29.36
N ASP A 202 -0.37 -1.75 30.61
CA ASP A 202 -1.61 -2.46 30.96
C ASP A 202 -2.81 -1.51 30.80
N HIS A 203 -3.81 -1.96 30.04
CA HIS A 203 -4.83 -1.10 29.48
C HIS A 203 -6.19 -1.78 29.48
N THR A 204 -7.20 -1.16 30.08
CA THR A 204 -8.57 -1.68 30.05
C THR A 204 -9.32 -1.10 28.86
N LEU A 205 -9.71 -1.94 27.90
CA LEU A 205 -10.75 -1.60 26.93
C LEU A 205 -12.10 -1.69 27.65
N THR A 206 -12.67 -0.54 28.00
CA THR A 206 -14.04 -0.47 28.49
C THR A 206 -15.01 -0.22 27.34
N LEU A 207 -16.04 -1.06 27.22
CA LEU A 207 -17.14 -0.91 26.30
C LEU A 207 -18.36 -0.34 27.04
N GLU A 208 -19.04 0.62 26.43
CA GLU A 208 -20.28 1.21 26.95
C GLU A 208 -21.39 1.20 25.89
N LEU A 209 -22.62 1.28 26.38
CA LEU A 209 -23.83 1.47 25.59
C LEU A 209 -24.11 2.97 25.50
N SER A 210 -24.32 3.51 24.29
CA SER A 210 -24.48 4.95 24.08
C SER A 210 -25.77 5.57 24.64
N ASP A 211 -26.72 4.75 25.09
CA ASP A 211 -27.98 5.17 25.69
C ASP A 211 -28.21 4.41 27.02
N PRO A 212 -28.38 5.12 28.16
CA PRO A 212 -28.49 4.50 29.49
C PRO A 212 -29.79 3.72 29.72
N THR A 213 -30.70 3.73 28.74
CA THR A 213 -31.87 2.84 28.75
C THR A 213 -31.56 1.40 28.32
N PHE A 214 -30.32 1.12 27.91
CA PHE A 214 -29.79 -0.22 27.65
C PHE A 214 -28.74 -0.58 28.71
N GLU A 215 -28.74 -1.84 29.14
CA GLU A 215 -27.81 -2.39 30.12
C GLU A 215 -27.21 -3.71 29.60
N PHE A 216 -26.04 -4.11 30.09
CA PHE A 216 -25.54 -5.47 29.90
C PHE A 216 -26.24 -6.43 30.85
N SER A 217 -26.57 -7.63 30.35
CA SER A 217 -27.48 -8.56 31.05
C SER A 217 -26.89 -9.93 31.35
N ASN A 218 -25.66 -10.22 30.92
CA ASN A 218 -24.92 -11.40 31.38
C ASN A 218 -24.84 -11.40 32.91
N LEU A 219 -25.43 -12.39 33.57
CA LEU A 219 -25.40 -12.52 35.04
C LEU A 219 -24.12 -13.24 35.55
N ASP A 220 -23.28 -13.73 34.64
CA ASP A 220 -21.96 -14.30 34.93
C ASP A 220 -20.95 -13.78 33.89
N VAL A 221 -19.76 -13.41 34.38
CA VAL A 221 -18.60 -12.98 33.59
C VAL A 221 -18.10 -14.12 32.69
N SER A 222 -18.30 -15.38 33.08
CA SER A 222 -17.84 -16.56 32.32
C SER A 222 -18.45 -16.70 30.92
N GLU A 223 -19.59 -16.03 30.66
CA GLU A 223 -20.26 -16.04 29.35
C GLU A 223 -19.56 -15.16 28.31
N ILE A 224 -18.85 -14.11 28.71
CA ILE A 224 -18.18 -13.18 27.80
C ILE A 224 -16.74 -13.63 27.58
N LYS A 225 -16.39 -13.94 26.34
CA LYS A 225 -15.03 -14.34 25.94
C LYS A 225 -14.37 -13.24 25.14
N ALA A 226 -13.26 -12.73 25.66
CA ALA A 226 -12.33 -11.87 24.95
C ALA A 226 -11.02 -12.64 24.71
N GLU A 227 -10.59 -12.72 23.45
CA GLU A 227 -9.43 -13.51 23.03
C GLU A 227 -8.53 -12.71 22.09
N MET A 228 -7.23 -12.64 22.40
CA MET A 228 -6.23 -12.13 21.45
C MET A 228 -5.61 -13.27 20.65
N TYR A 229 -5.49 -13.05 19.34
CA TYR A 229 -4.90 -13.96 18.37
C TYR A 229 -3.61 -13.35 17.81
N GLY A 230 -2.49 -14.09 17.84
CA GLY A 230 -1.21 -13.65 17.29
C GLY A 230 -0.22 -14.80 17.07
N LEU A 231 0.47 -14.82 15.92
CA LEU A 231 1.53 -15.78 15.52
C LEU A 231 1.35 -17.25 15.99
N GLY A 232 0.12 -17.78 15.89
CA GLY A 232 -0.18 -19.17 16.20
C GLY A 232 -0.53 -19.48 17.67
N GLN A 233 -0.72 -18.47 18.51
CA GLN A 233 -1.26 -18.63 19.86
C GLN A 233 -2.52 -17.77 20.07
N THR A 234 -3.43 -18.28 20.91
CA THR A 234 -4.65 -17.60 21.36
C THR A 234 -4.55 -17.39 22.87
N GLN A 235 -4.66 -16.13 23.31
CA GLN A 235 -4.66 -15.75 24.71
C GLN A 235 -6.08 -15.34 25.12
N ALA A 236 -6.70 -16.10 26.03
CA ALA A 236 -7.92 -15.66 26.70
C ALA A 236 -7.60 -14.49 27.65
N LEU A 237 -8.37 -13.42 27.57
CA LEU A 237 -8.30 -12.27 28.45
C LEU A 237 -9.32 -12.41 29.58
N ASN A 238 -8.95 -11.96 30.78
CA ASN A 238 -9.93 -11.78 31.84
C ASN A 238 -10.91 -10.67 31.44
N VAL A 239 -12.20 -10.88 31.69
CA VAL A 239 -13.24 -9.87 31.50
C VAL A 239 -13.76 -9.47 32.86
N SER A 240 -14.25 -8.24 32.99
CA SER A 240 -15.01 -7.76 34.14
C SER A 240 -16.24 -7.01 33.64
N LEU A 241 -17.34 -7.10 34.39
CA LEU A 241 -18.67 -6.69 33.93
C LEU A 241 -19.42 -5.91 35.00
N SER A 242 -20.09 -4.84 34.59
CA SER A 242 -21.20 -4.22 35.31
C SER A 242 -22.43 -4.18 34.41
N SER A 243 -23.57 -3.73 34.93
CA SER A 243 -24.77 -3.52 34.12
C SER A 243 -24.63 -2.41 33.06
N THR A 244 -23.57 -1.58 33.10
CA THR A 244 -23.39 -0.47 32.15
C THR A 244 -22.09 -0.55 31.35
N GLU A 245 -21.11 -1.34 31.80
CA GLU A 245 -19.75 -1.36 31.24
C GLU A 245 -19.15 -2.78 31.19
N ILE A 246 -18.54 -3.15 30.07
CA ILE A 246 -17.68 -4.34 29.95
C ILE A 246 -16.23 -3.87 29.95
N SER A 247 -15.41 -4.32 30.91
CA SER A 247 -14.02 -3.92 31.05
C SER A 247 -13.09 -5.10 30.80
N ILE A 248 -12.34 -5.02 29.69
CA ILE A 248 -11.41 -6.04 29.21
C ILE A 248 -9.97 -5.52 29.41
N PRO A 249 -9.25 -5.95 30.47
CA PRO A 249 -7.81 -5.75 30.58
C PRO A 249 -7.06 -6.41 29.41
N ILE A 250 -6.39 -5.58 28.62
CA ILE A 250 -5.46 -5.94 27.55
C ILE A 250 -4.05 -5.61 28.05
N SER A 251 -3.15 -6.58 27.97
CA SER A 251 -1.73 -6.41 28.25
C SER A 251 -0.94 -6.92 27.05
N VAL A 252 -0.20 -6.02 26.39
CA VAL A 252 0.63 -6.34 25.22
C VAL A 252 2.09 -6.36 25.66
N GLY A 253 2.69 -7.56 25.62
CA GLY A 253 4.02 -7.83 26.15
C GLY A 253 5.12 -6.91 25.59
N GLY A 254 6.01 -6.44 26.46
CA GLY A 254 6.97 -5.36 26.15
C GLY A 254 8.16 -5.71 25.25
N SER A 255 8.18 -6.85 24.56
CA SER A 255 9.29 -7.21 23.67
C SER A 255 8.90 -8.22 22.57
N ALA A 256 9.13 -7.82 21.31
CA ALA A 256 8.88 -8.55 20.05
C ALA A 256 7.39 -8.71 19.64
N HIS A 257 7.13 -8.46 18.35
CA HIS A 257 5.81 -8.28 17.77
C HIS A 257 4.92 -9.53 17.82
N THR A 258 3.81 -9.46 18.57
CA THR A 258 2.69 -10.43 18.50
C THR A 258 1.35 -9.75 18.78
N THR A 259 0.65 -9.29 17.74
CA THR A 259 -0.81 -9.11 17.76
C THR A 259 -1.35 -9.31 16.35
N GLY A 260 -2.64 -9.65 16.25
CA GLY A 260 -3.25 -10.10 14.98
C GLY A 260 -4.75 -9.82 14.92
N SER A 261 -5.50 -10.14 15.98
CA SER A 261 -6.85 -9.62 16.22
C SER A 261 -7.28 -9.82 17.68
N LEU A 262 -8.10 -8.91 18.19
CA LEU A 262 -8.91 -9.10 19.40
C LEU A 262 -10.33 -9.50 18.98
N MET A 263 -10.80 -10.65 19.44
CA MET A 263 -12.16 -11.14 19.24
C MET A 263 -12.93 -11.04 20.56
N ILE A 264 -14.13 -10.48 20.54
CA ILE A 264 -15.01 -10.35 21.72
C ILE A 264 -16.35 -10.99 21.37
N SER A 265 -16.81 -11.93 22.21
CA SER A 265 -18.02 -12.72 21.97
C SER A 265 -18.78 -12.99 23.27
N GLY A 266 -20.07 -13.33 23.16
CA GLY A 266 -20.93 -13.63 24.32
C GLY A 266 -21.56 -12.42 25.01
N ILE A 267 -21.38 -11.21 24.46
CA ILE A 267 -22.02 -9.99 24.98
C ILE A 267 -23.53 -10.10 24.83
N LYS A 268 -24.27 -9.90 25.93
CA LYS A 268 -25.73 -9.77 25.96
C LYS A 268 -26.14 -8.38 26.44
N VAL A 269 -27.17 -7.83 25.81
CA VAL A 269 -27.71 -6.49 26.11
C VAL A 269 -29.21 -6.56 26.31
N VAL A 270 -29.70 -5.91 27.36
CA VAL A 270 -31.11 -5.74 27.69
C VAL A 270 -31.54 -4.28 27.50
N TYR A 271 -32.74 -4.04 26.95
CA TYR A 271 -33.34 -2.71 26.88
C TYR A 271 -34.41 -2.55 27.96
N LYS A 272 -34.26 -1.54 28.83
CA LYS A 272 -35.18 -1.20 29.92
C LYS A 272 -35.97 0.09 29.70
N GLY A 273 -35.75 0.78 28.60
CA GLY A 273 -36.48 1.99 28.26
C GLY A 273 -37.91 1.74 27.76
N THR A 274 -38.63 2.83 27.53
CA THR A 274 -39.94 2.85 26.87
C THR A 274 -39.88 3.74 25.63
N GLY A 275 -40.14 3.17 24.45
CA GLY A 275 -40.05 3.86 23.17
C GLY A 275 -39.12 3.19 22.16
N ASP A 276 -39.07 3.73 20.95
CA ASP A 276 -38.11 3.34 19.91
C ASP A 276 -36.77 4.07 20.17
N LYS A 277 -35.66 3.33 20.18
CA LYS A 277 -34.32 3.83 20.49
C LYS A 277 -33.24 3.06 19.76
N ASN A 278 -32.22 3.77 19.27
CA ASN A 278 -30.99 3.13 18.79
C ASN A 278 -29.87 3.38 19.80
N CYS A 279 -29.13 2.32 20.11
CA CYS A 279 -27.97 2.32 20.98
C CYS A 279 -26.75 1.81 20.20
N ILE A 280 -25.62 2.47 20.36
CA ILE A 280 -24.35 2.06 19.77
C ILE A 280 -23.53 1.45 20.91
N LEU A 281 -23.14 0.18 20.75
CA LEU A 281 -22.05 -0.36 21.55
C LEU A 281 -20.76 0.24 21.00
N ARG A 282 -20.03 0.94 21.86
CA ARG A 282 -18.79 1.62 21.53
C ARG A 282 -17.77 1.40 22.64
N ALA A 283 -16.51 1.68 22.35
CA ALA A 283 -15.58 1.92 23.45
C ALA A 283 -16.04 3.15 24.25
N LYS A 284 -15.79 3.15 25.56
CA LYS A 284 -16.01 4.28 26.47
C LYS A 284 -14.83 5.25 26.40
N GLN A 285 -15.11 6.53 26.14
CA GLN A 285 -14.05 7.53 25.95
C GLN A 285 -13.36 7.83 27.29
N ILE A 286 -12.27 7.11 27.55
CA ILE A 286 -11.33 7.38 28.63
C ILE A 286 -10.19 8.26 28.12
N THR A 287 -9.57 9.07 29.00
CA THR A 287 -8.58 10.07 28.57
C THR A 287 -7.32 9.49 27.95
N SER A 288 -7.05 8.19 28.08
CA SER A 288 -5.94 7.48 27.44
C SER A 288 -6.46 6.45 26.44
N HIS A 289 -6.28 6.71 25.14
CA HIS A 289 -6.71 5.78 24.10
C HIS A 289 -5.76 4.57 24.04
N THR A 290 -6.31 3.37 24.18
CA THR A 290 -5.58 2.11 24.32
C THR A 290 -5.35 1.36 23.00
N ILE A 291 -6.19 1.66 21.98
CA ILE A 291 -6.13 1.07 20.64
C ILE A 291 -6.28 2.20 19.62
N ASN A 292 -5.30 2.35 18.72
CA ASN A 292 -5.26 3.42 17.73
C ASN A 292 -6.32 3.22 16.64
N GLY A 293 -7.16 4.25 16.43
CA GLY A 293 -8.23 4.24 15.44
C GLY A 293 -9.61 3.79 15.93
N LEU A 294 -9.77 3.34 17.19
CA LEU A 294 -11.11 3.16 17.77
C LEU A 294 -11.86 4.48 17.99
N TYR A 295 -11.13 5.59 18.03
CA TYR A 295 -11.67 6.95 18.02
C TYR A 295 -11.00 7.75 16.93
N VAL A 296 -11.79 8.53 16.20
CA VAL A 296 -11.31 9.49 15.21
C VAL A 296 -12.03 10.81 15.45
N GLU A 297 -11.27 11.90 15.64
CA GLU A 297 -11.78 13.26 15.86
C GLU A 297 -12.74 13.46 17.05
N GLY A 298 -12.74 12.51 17.99
CA GLY A 298 -13.62 12.48 19.17
C GLY A 298 -14.88 11.63 19.02
N ASN A 299 -15.09 11.00 17.86
CA ASN A 299 -16.16 10.02 17.67
C ASN A 299 -15.62 8.60 17.85
N ALA A 300 -16.28 7.81 18.69
CA ALA A 300 -16.00 6.38 18.81
C ALA A 300 -16.50 5.65 17.55
N MET A 301 -15.72 4.72 17.01
CA MET A 301 -16.22 3.81 15.97
C MET A 301 -17.28 2.87 16.57
N PRO A 302 -18.41 2.63 15.87
CA PRO A 302 -19.44 1.71 16.33
C PRO A 302 -18.90 0.27 16.30
N LEU A 303 -18.89 -0.39 17.46
CA LEU A 303 -18.50 -1.80 17.61
C LEU A 303 -19.71 -2.74 17.44
N ALA A 304 -20.91 -2.26 17.76
CA ALA A 304 -22.19 -2.80 17.30
C ALA A 304 -23.24 -1.69 17.25
N VAL A 305 -24.29 -1.89 16.45
CA VAL A 305 -25.51 -1.08 16.49
C VAL A 305 -26.64 -1.97 16.98
N ILE A 306 -27.33 -1.52 18.02
CA ILE A 306 -28.40 -2.23 18.72
C ILE A 306 -29.65 -1.37 18.61
N GLU A 307 -30.67 -1.87 17.93
CA GLU A 307 -31.95 -1.17 17.84
C GLU A 307 -32.92 -1.72 18.88
N ALA A 308 -33.71 -0.84 19.48
CA ALA A 308 -34.90 -1.20 20.23
C ALA A 308 -36.14 -0.52 19.68
N ARG A 309 -37.26 -1.26 19.61
CA ARG A 309 -38.50 -0.80 19.01
C ARG A 309 -39.71 -1.26 19.82
N THR A 310 -40.69 -0.38 19.97
CA THR A 310 -41.99 -0.64 20.62
C THR A 310 -42.84 -1.66 19.88
N ALA A 311 -42.60 -1.84 18.58
CA ALA A 311 -43.15 -2.91 17.77
C ALA A 311 -42.02 -3.53 16.92
N ILE A 312 -41.78 -4.83 17.10
CA ILE A 312 -40.79 -5.60 16.35
C ILE A 312 -41.52 -6.57 15.41
N PRO A 313 -41.12 -6.68 14.13
CA PRO A 313 -41.71 -7.65 13.21
C PRO A 313 -41.63 -9.09 13.73
N THR A 314 -42.54 -9.94 13.24
CA THR A 314 -42.68 -11.35 13.66
C THR A 314 -41.47 -12.25 13.38
N ALA A 315 -40.44 -11.74 12.71
CA ALA A 315 -39.25 -12.48 12.30
C ALA A 315 -38.20 -12.68 13.41
N ASP A 316 -38.14 -11.81 14.44
CA ASP A 316 -37.00 -11.77 15.37
C ASP A 316 -37.05 -12.81 16.51
N LEU A 317 -38.24 -13.26 16.95
CA LEU A 317 -38.40 -14.43 17.85
C LEU A 317 -38.39 -15.73 17.03
N ASN A 318 -37.38 -15.90 16.18
CA ASN A 318 -37.49 -16.76 15.00
C ASN A 318 -37.77 -18.25 15.29
N LEU A 319 -39.05 -18.61 15.26
CA LEU A 319 -39.58 -19.96 15.32
C LEU A 319 -39.73 -20.63 13.95
N THR A 320 -39.51 -19.92 12.83
CA THR A 320 -40.07 -20.26 11.50
C THR A 320 -39.52 -21.52 10.81
N ASN A 321 -38.66 -22.30 11.47
CA ASN A 321 -38.12 -23.57 10.97
C ASN A 321 -38.10 -24.66 12.06
N VAL A 322 -39.10 -24.68 12.93
CA VAL A 322 -39.21 -25.61 14.07
C VAL A 322 -40.48 -26.43 13.93
N ASP A 323 -40.43 -27.76 13.94
CA ASP A 323 -41.64 -28.57 13.77
C ASP A 323 -42.45 -28.72 15.08
N ILE A 324 -43.79 -28.64 14.97
CA ILE A 324 -44.70 -29.08 16.03
C ILE A 324 -44.72 -30.61 16.01
N VAL A 325 -44.36 -31.25 17.13
CA VAL A 325 -44.28 -32.71 17.20
C VAL A 325 -45.51 -33.27 17.93
N GLY A 326 -46.20 -34.19 17.26
CA GLY A 326 -47.41 -34.89 17.72
C GLY A 326 -47.93 -35.88 16.67
N PRO A 327 -49.04 -36.59 16.91
CA PRO A 327 -49.63 -37.56 15.96
C PRO A 327 -50.35 -36.86 14.78
N GLN A 328 -50.02 -37.24 13.54
CA GLN A 328 -50.43 -36.51 12.31
C GLN A 328 -51.84 -36.81 11.75
N ALA A 329 -52.51 -37.88 12.18
CA ALA A 329 -53.84 -38.24 11.68
C ALA A 329 -54.72 -38.74 12.83
N ILE A 330 -55.96 -38.24 12.90
CA ILE A 330 -56.92 -38.62 13.94
C ILE A 330 -58.15 -39.23 13.26
N CYS A 331 -58.34 -40.54 13.45
CA CYS A 331 -59.55 -41.23 13.02
C CYS A 331 -60.75 -40.78 13.87
N VAL A 332 -61.95 -40.82 13.30
CA VAL A 332 -63.17 -40.24 13.91
C VAL A 332 -63.74 -41.02 15.12
N SER A 333 -62.89 -41.78 15.81
CA SER A 333 -63.20 -42.60 16.99
C SER A 333 -62.22 -42.40 18.16
N ALA A 334 -61.26 -41.48 18.08
CA ALA A 334 -60.27 -41.24 19.14
C ALA A 334 -60.78 -40.24 20.20
N ILE A 335 -60.98 -40.72 21.44
CA ILE A 335 -61.63 -39.97 22.54
C ILE A 335 -60.71 -39.55 23.71
N ASP A 336 -59.44 -39.97 23.70
CA ASP A 336 -58.44 -39.69 24.76
C ASP A 336 -57.57 -38.46 24.47
N ALA A 337 -56.87 -37.96 25.50
CA ALA A 337 -55.99 -36.79 25.40
C ALA A 337 -54.65 -37.07 24.70
N GLN A 338 -54.28 -36.21 23.76
CA GLN A 338 -53.04 -36.27 22.97
C GLN A 338 -52.16 -35.05 23.25
N ASN A 339 -50.84 -35.25 23.31
CA ASN A 339 -49.87 -34.21 23.66
C ASN A 339 -49.13 -33.68 22.42
N TYR A 340 -48.92 -32.36 22.38
CA TYR A 340 -48.20 -31.65 21.33
C TYR A 340 -47.17 -30.70 21.96
N PHE A 341 -46.00 -30.55 21.34
CA PHE A 341 -44.91 -29.71 21.87
C PHE A 341 -44.05 -29.08 20.78
N VAL A 342 -43.33 -28.02 21.16
CA VAL A 342 -42.28 -27.37 20.35
C VAL A 342 -41.00 -27.18 21.19
N PRO A 343 -39.80 -27.18 20.60
CA PRO A 343 -38.58 -26.70 21.24
C PRO A 343 -38.73 -25.32 21.93
N PRO A 344 -38.11 -25.10 23.10
CA PRO A 344 -38.21 -23.84 23.84
C PRO A 344 -37.45 -22.71 23.13
N VAL A 345 -38.02 -21.50 23.17
CA VAL A 345 -37.49 -20.31 22.49
C VAL A 345 -36.83 -19.38 23.50
N SER A 346 -35.57 -18.97 23.23
CA SER A 346 -34.86 -18.01 24.07
C SER A 346 -35.57 -16.65 24.09
N GLY A 347 -35.80 -16.10 25.28
CA GLY A 347 -36.51 -14.83 25.49
C GLY A 347 -38.04 -14.93 25.54
N ALA A 348 -38.66 -16.04 25.14
CA ALA A 348 -40.10 -16.21 25.22
C ALA A 348 -40.56 -16.43 26.67
N LYS A 349 -41.48 -15.59 27.17
CA LYS A 349 -42.03 -15.71 28.53
C LYS A 349 -43.34 -16.51 28.58
N HIS A 350 -44.09 -16.58 27.48
CA HIS A 350 -45.30 -17.40 27.37
C HIS A 350 -45.48 -17.96 25.95
N TYR A 351 -46.25 -19.04 25.85
CA TYR A 351 -46.67 -19.66 24.60
C TYR A 351 -48.20 -19.57 24.50
N ILE A 352 -48.70 -19.01 23.39
CA ILE A 352 -50.14 -19.01 23.07
C ILE A 352 -50.38 -20.06 21.99
N TRP A 353 -51.15 -21.09 22.34
CA TRP A 353 -51.61 -22.14 21.44
C TRP A 353 -52.99 -21.76 20.88
N ASN A 354 -53.11 -21.72 19.56
CA ASN A 354 -54.40 -21.56 18.89
C ASN A 354 -54.93 -22.98 18.60
N VAL A 355 -55.85 -23.46 19.44
CA VAL A 355 -56.43 -24.80 19.37
C VAL A 355 -57.69 -24.76 18.50
N PRO A 356 -57.76 -25.54 17.41
CA PRO A 356 -58.92 -25.50 16.51
C PRO A 356 -60.19 -26.06 17.19
N PRO A 357 -61.40 -25.57 16.82
CA PRO A 357 -62.65 -25.90 17.50
C PRO A 357 -63.02 -27.39 17.54
N ILE A 358 -62.39 -28.23 16.70
CA ILE A 358 -62.55 -29.68 16.66
C ILE A 358 -62.15 -30.38 17.98
N PHE A 359 -61.34 -29.73 18.82
CA PHE A 359 -60.97 -30.23 20.14
C PHE A 359 -61.84 -29.63 21.28
N LYS A 360 -62.01 -30.39 22.36
CA LYS A 360 -62.50 -29.94 23.67
C LYS A 360 -61.48 -29.00 24.30
N ASN A 361 -61.91 -28.23 25.31
CA ASN A 361 -61.03 -27.32 26.03
C ASN A 361 -59.84 -28.10 26.65
N PRO A 362 -58.58 -27.61 26.51
CA PRO A 362 -57.42 -28.21 27.15
C PRO A 362 -57.53 -28.21 28.68
N VAL A 363 -56.85 -29.14 29.35
CA VAL A 363 -56.94 -29.32 30.81
C VAL A 363 -55.53 -29.36 31.42
N GLY A 364 -55.23 -28.47 32.37
CA GLY A 364 -53.94 -28.42 33.07
C GLY A 364 -53.81 -27.21 34.01
N SER A 365 -52.94 -27.32 35.02
CA SER A 365 -52.86 -26.38 36.15
C SER A 365 -52.25 -25.00 35.86
N PHE A 366 -51.64 -24.81 34.68
CA PHE A 366 -50.96 -23.56 34.27
C PHE A 366 -51.45 -23.05 32.90
N LEU A 367 -52.72 -23.34 32.56
CA LEU A 367 -53.37 -22.90 31.31
C LEU A 367 -54.36 -21.76 31.58
N VAL A 368 -54.22 -20.67 30.83
CA VAL A 368 -55.12 -19.51 30.85
C VAL A 368 -55.90 -19.47 29.55
N ASN A 369 -57.24 -19.50 29.64
CA ASN A 369 -58.12 -19.36 28.48
C ASN A 369 -58.19 -17.90 28.03
N LEU A 370 -57.81 -17.61 26.78
CA LEU A 370 -57.88 -16.27 26.20
C LEU A 370 -59.12 -16.06 25.31
N GLY A 371 -59.98 -17.07 25.17
CA GLY A 371 -61.15 -17.05 24.29
C GLY A 371 -60.80 -17.43 22.83
N ASN A 372 -61.84 -17.65 22.02
CA ASN A 372 -61.73 -18.01 20.59
C ASN A 372 -60.75 -19.15 20.27
N GLY A 373 -60.68 -20.17 21.15
CA GLY A 373 -59.77 -21.31 20.98
C GLY A 373 -58.30 -21.04 21.35
N ARG A 374 -57.96 -19.86 21.87
CA ARG A 374 -56.59 -19.49 22.23
C ARG A 374 -56.30 -19.77 23.71
N TRP A 375 -55.17 -20.41 23.98
CA TRP A 375 -54.76 -20.86 25.32
C TRP A 375 -53.32 -20.47 25.59
N GLN A 376 -53.09 -19.73 26.67
CA GLN A 376 -51.76 -19.29 27.09
C GLN A 376 -51.22 -20.20 28.20
N THR A 377 -49.93 -20.53 28.10
CA THR A 377 -49.21 -21.26 29.15
C THR A 377 -47.74 -20.80 29.17
N PRO A 378 -47.05 -20.82 30.33
CA PRO A 378 -45.60 -20.61 30.37
C PRO A 378 -44.80 -21.78 29.75
N ASN A 379 -45.43 -22.94 29.54
CA ASN A 379 -44.75 -24.14 29.05
C ASN A 379 -44.84 -24.27 27.51
N ASN A 380 -43.84 -24.88 26.90
CA ASN A 380 -43.71 -25.12 25.47
C ASN A 380 -44.50 -26.36 24.94
N ALA A 381 -45.59 -26.75 25.62
CA ALA A 381 -46.41 -27.93 25.29
C ALA A 381 -47.89 -27.79 25.70
N ILE A 382 -48.79 -28.56 25.07
CA ILE A 382 -50.24 -28.59 25.34
C ILE A 382 -50.87 -29.98 25.13
N SER A 383 -51.98 -30.28 25.83
CA SER A 383 -52.73 -31.55 25.77
C SER A 383 -54.18 -31.35 25.32
N LEU A 384 -54.65 -32.10 24.31
CA LEU A 384 -55.91 -31.87 23.58
C LEU A 384 -56.77 -33.16 23.43
N ILE A 385 -58.10 -33.04 23.46
CA ILE A 385 -59.08 -34.17 23.32
C ILE A 385 -60.09 -33.83 22.21
N LEU A 386 -60.50 -34.78 21.35
CA LEU A 386 -61.45 -34.54 20.25
C LEU A 386 -62.91 -34.30 20.73
N LYS A 387 -63.70 -33.53 19.97
CA LYS A 387 -65.17 -33.45 20.10
C LYS A 387 -65.86 -34.44 19.17
N GLU A 388 -66.83 -35.18 19.69
CA GLU A 388 -67.69 -36.07 18.91
C GLU A 388 -68.54 -35.25 17.92
N GLY A 389 -68.67 -35.73 16.67
CA GLY A 389 -69.53 -35.14 15.63
C GLY A 389 -68.81 -34.37 14.51
N ASN A 390 -67.53 -34.00 14.68
CA ASN A 390 -66.78 -33.21 13.68
C ASN A 390 -66.08 -34.12 12.64
N LEU A 391 -66.86 -34.79 11.79
CA LEU A 391 -66.40 -35.86 10.89
C LEU A 391 -65.67 -35.41 9.59
N LEU A 392 -65.55 -34.10 9.33
CA LEU A 392 -65.06 -33.55 8.05
C LEU A 392 -64.14 -32.32 8.18
N GLU A 393 -63.72 -31.95 9.40
CA GLU A 393 -62.94 -30.73 9.64
C GLU A 393 -61.48 -31.06 9.96
N SER A 394 -60.55 -30.64 9.08
CA SER A 394 -59.14 -30.56 9.41
C SER A 394 -58.85 -29.28 10.20
N GLY A 395 -58.05 -29.40 11.26
CA GLY A 395 -57.67 -28.28 12.11
C GLY A 395 -56.19 -27.97 12.02
N ILE A 396 -55.83 -26.69 11.88
CA ILE A 396 -54.45 -26.22 12.00
C ILE A 396 -54.19 -25.91 13.48
N LEU A 397 -53.26 -26.63 14.10
CA LEU A 397 -52.69 -26.26 15.39
C LEU A 397 -51.51 -25.32 15.15
N SER A 398 -51.57 -24.10 15.69
CA SER A 398 -50.44 -23.14 15.63
C SER A 398 -50.06 -22.65 17.03
N VAL A 399 -48.79 -22.30 17.20
CA VAL A 399 -48.26 -21.78 18.47
C VAL A 399 -47.46 -20.50 18.25
N GLN A 400 -47.70 -19.53 19.11
CA GLN A 400 -46.97 -18.27 19.15
C GLN A 400 -46.15 -18.21 20.44
N ALA A 401 -44.83 -18.15 20.31
CA ALA A 401 -43.97 -17.73 21.40
C ALA A 401 -44.06 -16.21 21.51
N ILE A 402 -44.39 -15.72 22.71
CA ILE A 402 -44.53 -14.30 22.97
C ILE A 402 -43.68 -13.87 24.17
N ASP A 403 -43.17 -12.66 24.04
CA ASP A 403 -42.90 -11.79 25.18
C ASP A 403 -43.75 -10.52 25.03
N GLN A 404 -43.57 -9.51 25.88
CA GLN A 404 -44.45 -8.33 25.99
C GLN A 404 -44.55 -7.42 24.73
N CYS A 405 -43.98 -7.82 23.58
CA CYS A 405 -43.60 -6.90 22.50
C CYS A 405 -43.11 -7.58 21.19
N ARG A 406 -42.45 -8.75 21.26
CA ARG A 406 -42.07 -9.59 20.10
C ARG A 406 -43.10 -10.72 19.97
N GLN A 407 -43.43 -11.10 18.74
CA GLN A 407 -44.31 -12.25 18.45
C GLN A 407 -43.62 -13.21 17.49
N GLY A 408 -43.08 -14.31 18.00
CA GLY A 408 -42.60 -15.42 17.18
C GLY A 408 -43.78 -16.33 16.86
N THR A 409 -44.20 -16.39 15.59
CA THR A 409 -45.24 -17.34 15.17
C THR A 409 -44.60 -18.53 14.51
N LEU A 410 -44.86 -19.73 15.05
CA LEU A 410 -44.72 -20.95 14.27
C LEU A 410 -46.05 -21.25 13.58
N SER A 411 -46.05 -21.18 12.25
CA SER A 411 -47.10 -21.70 11.38
C SER A 411 -46.51 -22.69 10.38
N ASN A 412 -45.77 -23.69 10.87
CA ASN A 412 -45.77 -24.97 10.18
C ASN A 412 -47.14 -25.56 10.48
N ASP A 413 -48.05 -25.47 9.50
CA ASP A 413 -49.42 -25.92 9.63
C ASP A 413 -49.45 -27.44 9.86
N PHE A 414 -49.48 -27.83 11.14
CA PHE A 414 -49.67 -29.21 11.53
C PHE A 414 -51.14 -29.55 11.32
N THR A 415 -51.49 -29.85 10.06
CA THR A 415 -52.85 -30.19 9.66
C THR A 415 -53.24 -31.53 10.26
N VAL A 416 -54.07 -31.48 11.30
CA VAL A 416 -54.69 -32.67 11.87
C VAL A 416 -55.78 -33.13 10.89
N ASN A 417 -55.46 -34.13 10.07
CA ASN A 417 -56.37 -34.62 9.03
C ASN A 417 -57.43 -35.58 9.57
N ILE A 418 -58.68 -35.36 9.12
CA ILE A 418 -59.86 -36.22 9.30
C ILE A 418 -60.45 -36.46 7.89
N ASN A 419 -60.45 -37.68 7.38
CA ASN A 419 -60.53 -37.96 5.92
C ASN A 419 -61.88 -38.53 5.42
N LEU A 420 -62.48 -37.90 4.38
CA LEU A 420 -63.44 -38.45 3.39
C LEU A 420 -63.33 -37.61 2.05
N PRO A 421 -63.73 -38.09 0.84
CA PRO A 421 -63.48 -37.43 -0.49
C PRO A 421 -64.73 -36.69 -1.09
N ASP A 422 -64.77 -36.00 -2.26
CA ASP A 422 -63.88 -35.82 -3.44
C ASP A 422 -64.06 -34.43 -4.18
N THR A 423 -63.80 -34.30 -5.50
CA THR A 423 -63.42 -33.04 -6.22
C THR A 423 -64.30 -32.49 -7.39
N LEU A 424 -63.99 -31.27 -7.87
CA LEU A 424 -64.65 -30.46 -8.94
C LEU A 424 -63.61 -29.69 -9.82
N VAL A 425 -63.96 -29.27 -11.06
CA VAL A 425 -63.03 -28.67 -12.08
C VAL A 425 -63.65 -27.45 -12.83
N PHE A 426 -62.80 -26.52 -13.35
CA PHE A 426 -63.20 -25.30 -14.10
C PHE A 426 -62.55 -25.17 -15.50
N ASP A 427 -63.14 -24.32 -16.36
CA ASP A 427 -62.99 -24.39 -17.84
C ASP A 427 -62.00 -23.38 -18.50
N LYS A 428 -61.41 -22.40 -17.79
CA LYS A 428 -60.45 -21.41 -18.35
C LYS A 428 -59.35 -20.95 -17.38
N PRO A 429 -58.21 -20.40 -17.87
CA PRO A 429 -57.01 -20.12 -17.07
C PRO A 429 -57.12 -18.90 -16.13
N VAL A 430 -56.28 -18.91 -15.09
CA VAL A 430 -56.41 -18.10 -13.86
C VAL A 430 -55.55 -16.81 -13.86
N GLU A 431 -54.97 -16.41 -15.00
CA GLU A 431 -54.16 -15.18 -15.11
C GLU A 431 -54.81 -14.16 -16.07
N ILE A 432 -54.95 -12.90 -15.65
CA ILE A 432 -55.57 -11.80 -16.42
C ILE A 432 -54.75 -10.50 -16.34
N LEU A 433 -55.02 -9.55 -17.23
CA LEU A 433 -54.37 -8.23 -17.25
C LEU A 433 -55.27 -7.16 -16.62
N SER A 434 -54.67 -6.19 -15.91
CA SER A 434 -55.43 -5.11 -15.23
C SER A 434 -56.20 -4.14 -16.15
N ASN A 435 -56.10 -4.31 -17.47
CA ASN A 435 -56.80 -3.52 -18.49
C ASN A 435 -57.67 -4.36 -19.44
N GLU A 436 -57.99 -5.60 -19.08
CA GLU A 436 -58.97 -6.40 -19.84
C GLU A 436 -60.42 -6.00 -19.53
N HIS A 437 -61.32 -6.27 -20.49
CA HIS A 437 -62.75 -5.99 -20.35
C HIS A 437 -63.39 -6.86 -19.26
N PRO A 438 -64.48 -6.39 -18.62
CA PRO A 438 -65.22 -7.17 -17.62
C PRO A 438 -65.56 -8.60 -18.08
N GLN A 439 -65.28 -9.59 -17.23
CA GLN A 439 -65.53 -11.01 -17.51
C GLN A 439 -66.64 -11.54 -16.58
N VAL A 440 -67.67 -12.17 -17.15
CA VAL A 440 -68.73 -12.82 -16.37
C VAL A 440 -68.26 -14.20 -15.93
N LEU A 441 -68.34 -14.51 -14.63
CA LEU A 441 -67.92 -15.78 -14.06
C LEU A 441 -69.11 -16.75 -13.97
N SER A 442 -68.88 -18.05 -14.22
CA SER A 442 -69.92 -19.07 -14.13
C SER A 442 -69.33 -20.44 -13.75
N VAL A 443 -70.18 -21.36 -13.27
CA VAL A 443 -69.82 -22.72 -12.86
C VAL A 443 -70.75 -23.71 -13.54
N VAL A 444 -70.19 -24.79 -14.09
CA VAL A 444 -70.94 -25.90 -14.69
C VAL A 444 -71.01 -27.04 -13.67
N SER A 445 -72.21 -27.49 -13.32
CA SER A 445 -72.43 -28.57 -12.35
C SER A 445 -73.45 -29.60 -12.87
N PRO A 446 -73.16 -30.91 -12.85
CA PRO A 446 -74.07 -31.93 -13.40
C PRO A 446 -75.41 -32.09 -12.68
N VAL A 447 -75.48 -31.72 -11.40
CA VAL A 447 -76.66 -31.91 -10.52
C VAL A 447 -77.43 -30.63 -10.22
N GLY A 448 -76.99 -29.49 -10.75
CA GLY A 448 -77.60 -28.19 -10.52
C GLY A 448 -77.27 -27.56 -9.16
N GLY A 449 -77.21 -26.24 -9.14
CA GLY A 449 -76.86 -25.47 -7.95
C GLY A 449 -76.77 -23.98 -8.26
N THR A 450 -76.53 -23.16 -7.24
CA THR A 450 -76.33 -21.70 -7.38
C THR A 450 -74.94 -21.30 -6.90
N VAL A 451 -74.34 -20.32 -7.58
CA VAL A 451 -73.03 -19.77 -7.23
C VAL A 451 -73.11 -18.26 -7.06
N ARG A 452 -72.29 -17.72 -6.15
CA ARG A 452 -72.02 -16.28 -6.02
C ARG A 452 -70.53 -16.05 -5.87
N PHE A 453 -70.03 -15.00 -6.49
CA PHE A 453 -68.62 -14.59 -6.41
C PHE A 453 -68.46 -13.30 -5.60
N SER A 454 -67.37 -13.19 -4.85
CA SER A 454 -67.01 -11.98 -4.09
C SER A 454 -65.50 -11.84 -3.99
N GLY A 455 -65.01 -10.60 -3.96
CA GLY A 455 -63.57 -10.31 -3.93
C GLY A 455 -63.26 -8.97 -4.56
N SER A 456 -61.99 -8.58 -4.52
CA SER A 456 -61.54 -7.31 -5.10
C SER A 456 -61.76 -7.32 -6.62
N GLY A 457 -62.51 -6.32 -7.12
CA GLY A 457 -62.88 -6.21 -8.54
C GLY A 457 -64.13 -6.99 -8.96
N ILE A 458 -64.80 -7.73 -8.08
CA ILE A 458 -66.08 -8.39 -8.40
C ILE A 458 -67.25 -7.42 -8.22
N VAL A 459 -68.12 -7.33 -9.22
CA VAL A 459 -69.40 -6.62 -9.18
C VAL A 459 -70.50 -7.54 -9.71
N LYS A 460 -71.39 -8.02 -8.83
CA LYS A 460 -72.54 -8.89 -9.17
C LYS A 460 -72.15 -10.03 -10.12
N ASP A 461 -71.19 -10.86 -9.70
CA ASP A 461 -70.68 -12.03 -10.43
C ASP A 461 -69.88 -11.72 -11.72
N THR A 462 -69.56 -10.45 -11.98
CA THR A 462 -68.65 -10.02 -13.06
C THR A 462 -67.33 -9.49 -12.49
N LEU A 463 -66.20 -9.98 -12.98
CA LEU A 463 -64.85 -9.51 -12.64
C LEU A 463 -64.45 -8.31 -13.50
N VAL A 464 -64.12 -7.19 -12.87
CA VAL A 464 -63.73 -5.91 -13.48
C VAL A 464 -62.28 -5.59 -13.07
N PRO A 465 -61.27 -5.94 -13.90
CA PRO A 465 -59.86 -5.89 -13.49
C PRO A 465 -59.33 -4.49 -13.13
N SER A 466 -59.93 -3.45 -13.71
CA SER A 466 -59.55 -2.05 -13.52
C SER A 466 -59.93 -1.45 -12.17
N LEU A 467 -60.82 -2.10 -11.41
CA LEU A 467 -61.24 -1.64 -10.06
C LEU A 467 -60.29 -2.11 -8.95
N ILE A 468 -59.26 -2.88 -9.30
CA ILE A 468 -58.38 -3.56 -8.37
C ILE A 468 -57.07 -2.75 -8.25
N SER A 469 -56.82 -2.18 -7.07
CA SER A 469 -55.70 -1.28 -6.79
C SER A 469 -54.47 -2.01 -6.23
N GLY A 470 -53.29 -1.36 -6.28
CA GLY A 470 -52.03 -1.87 -5.73
C GLY A 470 -50.92 -2.10 -6.78
N PRO A 471 -49.66 -2.30 -6.34
CA PRO A 471 -48.52 -2.62 -7.22
C PRO A 471 -48.67 -3.99 -7.89
N TYR A 472 -47.78 -4.29 -8.84
CA TYR A 472 -47.87 -5.46 -9.71
C TYR A 472 -46.50 -6.18 -9.89
N PRO A 473 -46.48 -7.46 -10.30
CA PRO A 473 -47.63 -8.35 -10.46
C PRO A 473 -48.25 -8.68 -9.10
N ARG A 474 -49.57 -8.84 -9.06
CA ARG A 474 -50.27 -9.19 -7.82
C ARG A 474 -51.23 -10.35 -8.05
N THR A 475 -51.55 -11.03 -6.97
CA THR A 475 -52.61 -12.03 -6.94
C THR A 475 -53.76 -11.44 -6.15
N VAL A 476 -54.98 -11.64 -6.64
CA VAL A 476 -56.21 -11.32 -5.90
C VAL A 476 -57.06 -12.57 -5.84
N ASP A 477 -57.36 -12.92 -4.62
CA ASP A 477 -58.15 -14.10 -4.32
C ASP A 477 -59.64 -13.76 -4.49
N ILE A 478 -60.33 -14.59 -5.26
CA ILE A 478 -61.76 -14.47 -5.54
C ILE A 478 -62.45 -15.62 -4.84
N ASP A 479 -63.29 -15.28 -3.89
CA ASP A 479 -64.13 -16.22 -3.18
C ASP A 479 -65.33 -16.58 -4.05
N TYR A 480 -65.70 -17.86 -4.03
CA TYR A 480 -66.98 -18.33 -4.53
C TYR A 480 -67.70 -19.16 -3.48
N VAL A 481 -69.02 -19.07 -3.52
CA VAL A 481 -69.93 -19.86 -2.68
C VAL A 481 -70.83 -20.64 -3.62
N PHE A 482 -70.52 -21.91 -3.87
CA PHE A 482 -71.35 -22.82 -4.64
C PHE A 482 -72.25 -23.64 -3.70
N THR A 483 -73.55 -23.65 -3.95
CA THR A 483 -74.52 -24.45 -3.18
C THR A 483 -75.12 -25.52 -4.07
N ASN A 484 -74.85 -26.80 -3.73
CA ASN A 484 -75.40 -27.94 -4.45
C ASN A 484 -76.90 -28.08 -4.15
N GLY A 485 -77.73 -28.13 -5.20
CA GLY A 485 -79.19 -28.14 -5.06
C GLY A 485 -79.79 -29.42 -4.47
N GLY A 486 -79.08 -30.55 -4.54
CA GLY A 486 -79.59 -31.85 -4.09
C GLY A 486 -79.32 -32.18 -2.62
N THR A 487 -78.18 -31.73 -2.08
CA THR A 487 -77.76 -32.04 -0.70
C THR A 487 -77.73 -30.82 0.22
N GLY A 488 -77.87 -29.60 -0.32
CA GLY A 488 -77.70 -28.36 0.43
C GLY A 488 -76.26 -28.06 0.85
N CYS A 489 -75.29 -28.91 0.48
CA CYS A 489 -73.88 -28.69 0.79
C CYS A 489 -73.37 -27.42 0.10
N VAL A 490 -72.86 -26.48 0.91
CA VAL A 490 -72.27 -25.22 0.47
C VAL A 490 -70.76 -25.40 0.36
N THR A 491 -70.28 -25.63 -0.85
CA THR A 491 -68.85 -25.63 -1.16
C THR A 491 -68.40 -24.18 -1.32
N LYS A 492 -67.70 -23.66 -0.30
CA LYS A 492 -66.94 -22.41 -0.43
C LYS A 492 -65.55 -22.75 -0.92
N GLY A 493 -65.08 -22.02 -1.90
CA GLY A 493 -63.70 -22.10 -2.38
C GLY A 493 -63.19 -20.73 -2.72
N GLN A 494 -61.88 -20.62 -2.82
CA GLN A 494 -61.19 -19.41 -3.18
C GLN A 494 -60.26 -19.76 -4.34
N PHE A 495 -60.20 -18.90 -5.37
CA PHE A 495 -59.25 -19.07 -6.46
C PHE A 495 -58.50 -17.77 -6.73
N SER A 496 -57.20 -17.92 -6.87
CA SER A 496 -56.22 -16.85 -6.84
C SER A 496 -55.99 -16.28 -8.24
N VAL A 497 -56.80 -15.30 -8.67
CA VAL A 497 -56.62 -14.67 -9.98
C VAL A 497 -55.36 -13.81 -9.96
N LYS A 498 -54.36 -14.21 -10.75
CA LYS A 498 -53.13 -13.44 -10.88
C LYS A 498 -53.34 -12.30 -11.85
N VAL A 499 -53.47 -11.09 -11.32
CA VAL A 499 -53.55 -9.85 -12.09
C VAL A 499 -52.13 -9.34 -12.30
N LEU A 500 -51.59 -9.69 -13.46
CA LEU A 500 -50.32 -9.15 -13.92
C LEU A 500 -50.47 -7.66 -14.21
N ASP A 501 -49.35 -6.92 -14.21
CA ASP A 501 -49.42 -5.52 -14.62
C ASP A 501 -49.90 -5.47 -16.07
N GLY A 502 -51.06 -4.85 -16.30
CA GLY A 502 -51.46 -4.39 -17.64
C GLY A 502 -50.45 -3.40 -18.24
N ARG A 503 -49.43 -3.00 -17.46
CA ARG A 503 -48.27 -2.16 -17.78
C ARG A 503 -46.90 -2.89 -17.76
N VAL A 504 -46.81 -4.24 -17.68
CA VAL A 504 -45.60 -5.01 -18.10
C VAL A 504 -46.01 -6.20 -18.99
N PRO A 505 -45.43 -6.40 -20.20
CA PRO A 505 -45.84 -7.51 -21.07
C PRO A 505 -45.51 -8.87 -20.46
N LYS A 506 -46.47 -9.82 -20.47
CA LYS A 506 -46.28 -11.16 -19.93
C LYS A 506 -45.09 -11.86 -20.60
N GLY A 507 -44.11 -12.27 -19.80
CA GLY A 507 -42.88 -12.93 -20.29
C GLY A 507 -41.77 -11.99 -20.77
N MET A 508 -41.90 -10.67 -20.55
CA MET A 508 -40.81 -9.72 -20.80
C MET A 508 -39.56 -10.07 -19.97
N LYS A 509 -38.40 -10.07 -20.62
CA LYS A 509 -37.08 -10.07 -19.98
C LYS A 509 -36.30 -8.84 -20.44
N LEU A 510 -35.61 -8.17 -19.52
CA LEU A 510 -34.70 -7.07 -19.85
C LEU A 510 -33.27 -7.48 -19.50
N ARG A 511 -32.39 -7.50 -20.50
CA ARG A 511 -30.97 -7.82 -20.32
C ARG A 511 -30.13 -6.59 -20.61
N VAL A 512 -29.55 -6.02 -19.57
CA VAL A 512 -28.68 -4.84 -19.65
C VAL A 512 -27.25 -5.32 -19.78
N VAL A 513 -26.66 -5.18 -20.97
CA VAL A 513 -25.28 -5.61 -21.24
C VAL A 513 -24.37 -4.40 -21.29
N ARG A 514 -23.31 -4.40 -20.48
CA ARG A 514 -22.28 -3.37 -20.44
C ARG A 514 -20.90 -4.01 -20.55
N ASP A 515 -20.14 -3.61 -21.56
CA ASP A 515 -18.70 -3.78 -21.52
C ASP A 515 -18.11 -2.60 -20.74
N LEU A 516 -17.36 -2.87 -19.67
CA LEU A 516 -16.76 -1.85 -18.81
C LEU A 516 -15.58 -1.13 -19.47
N GLU A 517 -15.08 -1.64 -20.60
CA GLU A 517 -14.11 -0.92 -21.43
C GLU A 517 -14.80 0.01 -22.44
N SER A 518 -16.11 -0.14 -22.65
CA SER A 518 -16.91 0.57 -23.65
C SER A 518 -17.82 1.64 -23.03
N PRO A 519 -18.05 2.79 -23.69
CA PRO A 519 -19.06 3.76 -23.26
C PRO A 519 -20.50 3.30 -23.55
N PHE A 520 -20.72 2.16 -24.21
CA PHE A 520 -22.05 1.71 -24.64
C PHE A 520 -22.71 0.76 -23.65
N VAL A 521 -23.97 1.06 -23.29
CA VAL A 521 -24.87 0.16 -22.56
C VAL A 521 -25.96 -0.31 -23.51
N TYR A 522 -26.07 -1.63 -23.68
CA TYR A 522 -27.05 -2.26 -24.57
C TYR A 522 -28.23 -2.78 -23.76
N PHE A 523 -29.42 -2.22 -24.00
CA PHE A 523 -30.65 -2.69 -23.40
C PHE A 523 -31.31 -3.68 -24.35
N LYS A 524 -31.28 -4.97 -24.03
CA LYS A 524 -31.84 -6.05 -24.86
C LYS A 524 -33.15 -6.53 -24.26
N THR A 525 -34.27 -6.18 -24.90
CA THR A 525 -35.60 -6.64 -24.50
C THR A 525 -35.95 -7.93 -25.23
N GLN A 526 -36.45 -8.93 -24.51
CA GLN A 526 -37.11 -10.10 -25.09
C GLN A 526 -38.55 -10.12 -24.62
N VAL A 527 -39.51 -9.99 -25.54
CA VAL A 527 -40.95 -10.03 -25.27
C VAL A 527 -41.61 -11.03 -26.24
N PRO A 528 -42.41 -12.00 -25.76
CA PRO A 528 -43.17 -12.88 -26.64
C PRO A 528 -44.22 -12.11 -27.45
N ASN A 529 -44.45 -12.52 -28.71
CA ASN A 529 -45.57 -12.07 -29.56
C ASN A 529 -45.63 -10.54 -29.86
N VAL A 530 -44.48 -9.86 -30.00
CA VAL A 530 -44.43 -8.45 -30.44
C VAL A 530 -44.89 -8.31 -31.89
N THR A 531 -45.81 -7.38 -32.17
CA THR A 531 -46.24 -7.02 -33.53
C THR A 531 -45.70 -5.64 -33.95
N PRO A 532 -45.66 -5.30 -35.26
CA PRO A 532 -45.14 -4.01 -35.75
C PRO A 532 -45.88 -2.77 -35.25
N GLU A 533 -47.05 -2.94 -34.63
CA GLU A 533 -47.87 -1.86 -34.07
C GLU A 533 -47.37 -1.39 -32.70
N TRP A 534 -46.54 -2.18 -32.03
CA TRP A 534 -45.96 -1.81 -30.75
C TRP A 534 -45.03 -0.60 -30.88
N ARG A 535 -45.02 0.26 -29.87
CA ARG A 535 -44.16 1.44 -29.78
C ARG A 535 -43.38 1.38 -28.49
N TRP A 536 -42.14 1.85 -28.54
CA TRP A 536 -41.24 1.89 -27.39
C TRP A 536 -40.85 3.35 -27.19
N LYS A 537 -40.57 3.75 -25.95
CA LYS A 537 -40.07 5.04 -25.57
C LYS A 537 -39.21 4.89 -24.33
N TRP A 538 -37.91 4.87 -24.52
CA TRP A 538 -36.92 4.95 -23.47
C TRP A 538 -36.62 6.41 -23.15
N VAL A 539 -36.48 6.71 -21.86
CA VAL A 539 -36.04 7.98 -21.32
C VAL A 539 -34.85 7.73 -20.41
N PHE A 540 -33.71 8.28 -20.79
CA PHE A 540 -32.49 8.39 -20.00
C PHE A 540 -32.33 9.86 -19.59
N GLU A 541 -31.46 10.19 -18.64
CA GLU A 541 -31.33 11.56 -18.09
C GLU A 541 -31.28 12.67 -19.17
N ASN A 542 -30.53 12.43 -20.25
CA ASN A 542 -30.29 13.40 -21.32
C ASN A 542 -30.58 12.85 -22.72
N ASN A 543 -31.27 11.70 -22.86
CA ASN A 543 -31.46 11.05 -24.15
C ASN A 543 -32.77 10.23 -24.19
N GLN A 544 -33.32 9.98 -25.39
CA GLN A 544 -34.52 9.16 -25.59
C GLN A 544 -34.37 8.24 -26.80
N SER A 545 -35.07 7.10 -26.80
CA SER A 545 -35.06 6.17 -27.93
C SER A 545 -36.38 5.46 -28.10
N ASN A 546 -36.80 5.24 -29.35
CA ASN A 546 -38.04 4.52 -29.68
C ASN A 546 -37.80 3.09 -30.19
N LEU A 547 -36.56 2.59 -30.05
CA LEU A 547 -36.18 1.22 -30.40
C LEU A 547 -36.61 0.24 -29.30
N SER A 548 -36.91 -1.01 -29.67
CA SER A 548 -37.17 -2.08 -28.70
C SER A 548 -35.93 -2.38 -27.86
N SER A 549 -34.77 -2.50 -28.50
CA SER A 549 -33.47 -2.71 -27.86
C SER A 549 -32.50 -1.57 -28.19
N PRO A 550 -32.52 -0.45 -27.44
CA PRO A 550 -31.67 0.69 -27.69
C PRO A 550 -30.24 0.50 -27.15
N VAL A 551 -29.35 1.38 -27.60
CA VAL A 551 -28.00 1.55 -27.05
C VAL A 551 -27.91 2.94 -26.46
N LEU A 552 -27.46 3.03 -25.20
CA LEU A 552 -27.12 4.29 -24.56
C LEU A 552 -25.61 4.51 -24.66
N ALA A 553 -25.21 5.66 -25.20
CA ALA A 553 -23.82 6.13 -25.12
C ALA A 553 -23.64 6.94 -23.82
N LEU A 554 -22.72 6.50 -22.97
CA LEU A 554 -22.24 7.23 -21.80
C LEU A 554 -21.15 8.23 -22.23
N LYS A 555 -20.87 9.22 -21.38
CA LYS A 555 -19.77 10.19 -21.63
C LYS A 555 -18.39 9.51 -21.68
N ASN A 556 -18.21 8.44 -20.91
CA ASN A 556 -16.96 7.69 -20.86
C ASN A 556 -17.25 6.27 -20.29
N PRO A 557 -16.34 5.30 -20.43
CA PRO A 557 -16.54 3.95 -19.90
C PRO A 557 -16.52 3.84 -18.36
N GLN A 558 -16.16 4.89 -17.60
CA GLN A 558 -15.96 4.80 -16.15
C GLN A 558 -17.24 4.41 -15.38
N PRO A 559 -17.13 3.81 -14.18
CA PRO A 559 -18.26 3.53 -13.31
C PRO A 559 -19.04 4.82 -12.99
N GLN A 560 -20.31 4.84 -13.39
CA GLN A 560 -21.27 5.91 -13.15
C GLN A 560 -22.66 5.28 -13.00
N SER A 561 -23.56 5.95 -12.29
CA SER A 561 -24.95 5.51 -12.18
C SER A 561 -25.69 5.76 -13.50
N VAL A 562 -26.52 4.81 -13.91
CA VAL A 562 -27.28 4.84 -15.15
C VAL A 562 -28.77 4.68 -14.82
N ALA A 563 -29.49 5.79 -14.79
CA ALA A 563 -30.95 5.81 -14.65
C ALA A 563 -31.64 5.64 -16.02
N TYR A 564 -32.69 4.82 -16.05
CA TYR A 564 -33.50 4.60 -17.24
C TYR A 564 -34.98 4.39 -16.89
N ASN A 565 -35.85 4.91 -17.75
CA ASN A 565 -37.29 4.66 -17.72
C ASN A 565 -37.72 4.15 -19.09
N ILE A 566 -38.38 2.99 -19.14
CA ILE A 566 -38.95 2.42 -20.36
C ILE A 566 -40.47 2.55 -20.33
N GLU A 567 -41.04 3.20 -21.34
CA GLU A 567 -42.46 3.14 -21.67
C GLU A 567 -42.65 2.29 -22.95
N ILE A 568 -43.43 1.21 -22.88
CA ILE A 568 -43.88 0.42 -24.03
C ILE A 568 -45.37 0.73 -24.25
N LYS A 569 -45.82 0.70 -25.50
CA LYS A 569 -47.22 0.80 -25.87
C LYS A 569 -47.54 -0.33 -26.85
N ASP A 570 -48.52 -1.16 -26.54
CA ASP A 570 -48.86 -2.31 -27.37
C ASP A 570 -49.78 -1.93 -28.56
N ALA A 571 -50.05 -2.92 -29.41
CA ALA A 571 -51.00 -2.83 -30.53
C ALA A 571 -52.39 -2.28 -30.15
N LYS A 572 -52.87 -2.57 -28.93
CA LYS A 572 -54.16 -2.10 -28.40
C LYS A 572 -54.05 -0.76 -27.66
N ALA A 573 -52.96 -0.02 -27.89
CA ALA A 573 -52.64 1.26 -27.28
C ALA A 573 -52.47 1.27 -25.76
N ARG A 574 -52.36 0.10 -25.12
CA ARG A 574 -52.14 -0.05 -23.67
C ARG A 574 -50.70 0.34 -23.35
N LYS A 575 -50.48 1.06 -22.24
CA LYS A 575 -49.17 1.62 -21.86
C LYS A 575 -48.52 0.85 -20.71
N TYR A 576 -47.19 0.78 -20.76
CA TYR A 576 -46.37 -0.12 -19.96
C TYR A 576 -45.12 0.63 -19.45
N SER A 577 -44.94 0.87 -18.15
CA SER A 577 -43.87 1.77 -17.66
C SER A 577 -43.05 1.21 -16.49
N LEU A 578 -41.71 1.28 -16.60
CA LEU A 578 -40.74 0.80 -15.60
C LEU A 578 -39.55 1.77 -15.50
N ALA A 579 -39.28 2.29 -14.31
CA ALA A 579 -38.12 3.14 -14.01
C ALA A 579 -37.17 2.45 -13.05
N LYS A 580 -35.86 2.49 -13.36
CA LYS A 580 -34.77 1.82 -12.64
C LYS A 580 -33.47 2.61 -12.75
N SER A 581 -32.51 2.30 -11.90
CA SER A 581 -31.12 2.77 -12.02
C SER A 581 -30.14 1.66 -11.64
N PHE A 582 -28.89 1.79 -12.07
CA PHE A 582 -27.82 0.89 -11.62
C PHE A 582 -26.45 1.55 -11.71
N GLN A 583 -25.59 1.24 -10.75
CA GLN A 583 -24.15 1.49 -10.80
C GLN A 583 -23.44 0.18 -10.45
N VAL A 584 -22.78 -0.42 -11.43
CA VAL A 584 -22.03 -1.67 -11.22
C VAL A 584 -20.62 -1.55 -11.80
N SER A 585 -19.64 -2.02 -11.04
CA SER A 585 -18.22 -2.08 -11.42
C SER A 585 -17.61 -3.45 -11.11
N ILE A 586 -16.58 -3.81 -11.87
CA ILE A 586 -15.69 -4.94 -11.61
C ILE A 586 -14.27 -4.41 -11.45
N ASP A 587 -13.56 -4.87 -10.44
CA ASP A 587 -12.13 -4.64 -10.28
C ASP A 587 -11.37 -5.93 -9.89
N PHE A 588 -10.04 -5.93 -10.01
CA PHE A 588 -9.23 -7.12 -9.79
C PHE A 588 -7.78 -6.80 -9.41
N ASN A 589 -7.14 -7.73 -8.69
CA ASN A 589 -5.74 -7.65 -8.27
C ASN A 589 -5.06 -9.01 -8.48
N GLY A 590 -3.83 -9.05 -9.01
CA GLY A 590 -3.10 -10.28 -9.32
C GLY A 590 -3.12 -10.62 -10.82
N ARG A 591 -2.24 -10.01 -11.63
CA ARG A 591 -2.17 -10.21 -13.10
C ARG A 591 -1.06 -11.16 -13.59
N CYS A 592 -0.44 -11.94 -12.71
CA CYS A 592 0.62 -12.88 -13.10
C CYS A 592 0.11 -14.32 -13.30
N LEU A 593 0.65 -14.97 -14.32
CA LEU A 593 0.47 -16.40 -14.60
C LEU A 593 0.68 -17.25 -13.33
N GLY A 594 -0.22 -18.21 -13.08
CA GLY A 594 -0.08 -19.17 -11.98
C GLY A 594 -0.12 -18.53 -10.59
N LYS A 595 -0.60 -17.29 -10.45
CA LYS A 595 -0.84 -16.62 -9.17
C LYS A 595 -2.34 -16.26 -9.03
N PRO A 596 -2.88 -16.18 -7.80
CA PRO A 596 -4.29 -15.90 -7.61
C PRO A 596 -4.66 -14.45 -7.99
N THR A 597 -5.58 -14.32 -8.94
CA THR A 597 -6.32 -13.09 -9.26
C THR A 597 -7.54 -12.99 -8.35
N LYS A 598 -7.61 -11.97 -7.49
CA LYS A 598 -8.79 -11.68 -6.66
C LYS A 598 -9.70 -10.70 -7.39
N PHE A 599 -10.98 -11.05 -7.54
CA PHE A 599 -12.01 -10.19 -8.12
C PHE A 599 -12.82 -9.47 -7.05
N LEU A 600 -13.17 -8.23 -7.36
CA LEU A 600 -13.95 -7.31 -6.54
C LEU A 600 -15.09 -6.75 -7.39
N LYS A 601 -16.20 -6.39 -6.76
CA LYS A 601 -17.32 -5.70 -7.41
C LYS A 601 -17.96 -4.69 -6.47
N THR A 602 -18.58 -3.68 -7.05
CA THR A 602 -19.53 -2.80 -6.37
C THR A 602 -20.85 -2.88 -7.14
N VAL A 603 -21.97 -3.07 -6.45
CA VAL A 603 -23.30 -3.19 -7.05
C VAL A 603 -24.25 -2.28 -6.30
N ASP A 604 -24.84 -1.33 -7.00
CA ASP A 604 -25.95 -0.49 -6.56
C ASP A 604 -27.06 -0.55 -7.62
N LEU A 605 -28.31 -0.75 -7.19
CA LEU A 605 -29.51 -0.81 -8.03
C LEU A 605 -30.50 0.34 -7.72
N GLY A 606 -30.09 1.32 -6.90
CA GLY A 606 -30.74 2.62 -6.72
C GLY A 606 -32.12 2.65 -6.07
N ALA A 607 -32.74 1.52 -5.76
CA ALA A 607 -34.00 1.40 -5.04
C ALA A 607 -33.87 0.43 -3.85
N SER A 608 -34.46 0.77 -2.71
CA SER A 608 -34.37 0.02 -1.44
C SER A 608 -35.08 -1.34 -1.43
N ASN A 609 -35.60 -1.77 -2.57
CA ASN A 609 -36.40 -2.98 -2.74
C ASN A 609 -35.98 -3.81 -3.98
N ASP A 610 -34.86 -3.47 -4.63
CA ASP A 610 -34.27 -4.28 -5.72
C ASP A 610 -33.25 -5.28 -5.14
N LYS A 611 -33.65 -6.55 -4.96
CA LYS A 611 -32.74 -7.60 -4.46
C LYS A 611 -32.04 -8.34 -5.59
N ILE A 612 -30.81 -8.78 -5.29
CA ILE A 612 -30.03 -9.71 -6.13
C ILE A 612 -30.49 -11.14 -5.80
N ASN A 613 -31.08 -11.82 -6.78
CA ASN A 613 -31.51 -13.22 -6.67
C ASN A 613 -30.34 -14.19 -6.87
N SER A 614 -29.44 -13.89 -7.80
CA SER A 614 -28.26 -14.72 -8.07
C SER A 614 -27.19 -13.94 -8.82
N GLN A 615 -25.98 -14.50 -8.81
CA GLN A 615 -24.83 -13.99 -9.55
C GLN A 615 -24.00 -15.13 -10.13
N LYS A 616 -23.29 -14.86 -11.22
CA LYS A 616 -22.31 -15.78 -11.80
C LYS A 616 -21.14 -15.00 -12.39
N TRP A 617 -19.93 -15.40 -12.02
CA TRP A 617 -18.68 -15.04 -12.67
C TRP A 617 -18.31 -16.08 -13.71
N ASP A 618 -17.83 -15.62 -14.86
CA ASP A 618 -17.17 -16.40 -15.91
C ASP A 618 -15.81 -15.73 -16.14
N PHE A 619 -14.74 -16.51 -16.00
CA PHE A 619 -13.37 -15.97 -16.06
C PHE A 619 -12.81 -15.91 -17.49
N GLY A 620 -13.57 -16.35 -18.49
CA GLY A 620 -13.16 -16.31 -19.90
C GLY A 620 -12.18 -17.42 -20.31
N ASP A 621 -11.75 -18.27 -19.37
CA ASP A 621 -10.95 -19.47 -19.62
C ASP A 621 -11.78 -20.78 -19.58
N GLY A 622 -13.10 -20.64 -19.49
CA GLY A 622 -14.05 -21.75 -19.36
C GLY A 622 -14.44 -22.08 -17.91
N THR A 623 -13.81 -21.46 -16.91
CA THR A 623 -14.14 -21.66 -15.49
C THR A 623 -15.08 -20.57 -14.95
N THR A 624 -15.85 -20.90 -13.89
CA THR A 624 -16.92 -20.03 -13.37
C THR A 624 -17.06 -20.13 -11.85
N SER A 625 -17.58 -19.09 -11.19
CA SER A 625 -17.90 -19.09 -9.74
C SER A 625 -19.22 -18.36 -9.45
N THR A 626 -19.88 -18.68 -8.33
CA THR A 626 -21.06 -17.98 -7.78
C THR A 626 -20.72 -17.09 -6.57
N ASP A 627 -19.46 -17.04 -6.16
CA ASP A 627 -19.02 -16.31 -4.97
C ASP A 627 -19.16 -14.79 -5.12
N ASN A 628 -19.29 -14.10 -3.99
CA ASN A 628 -19.42 -12.64 -3.99
C ASN A 628 -18.11 -11.92 -4.39
N SER A 629 -16.97 -12.49 -4.02
CA SER A 629 -15.62 -11.94 -4.28
C SER A 629 -14.63 -13.08 -4.58
N PRO A 630 -14.73 -13.73 -5.75
CA PRO A 630 -13.97 -14.94 -6.04
C PRO A 630 -12.48 -14.68 -6.21
N VAL A 631 -11.70 -15.74 -6.04
CA VAL A 631 -10.27 -15.79 -6.33
C VAL A 631 -10.04 -16.89 -7.37
N HIS A 632 -9.41 -16.56 -8.49
CA HIS A 632 -9.16 -17.48 -9.60
C HIS A 632 -7.68 -17.50 -9.98
N THR A 633 -7.17 -18.58 -10.59
CA THR A 633 -5.77 -18.68 -11.02
C THR A 633 -5.70 -19.16 -12.47
N TYR A 634 -5.23 -18.29 -13.35
CA TYR A 634 -5.07 -18.60 -14.77
C TYR A 634 -3.85 -19.50 -15.03
N SER A 635 -4.06 -20.54 -15.82
CA SER A 635 -3.06 -21.54 -16.21
C SER A 635 -2.24 -21.15 -17.44
N GLN A 636 -2.69 -20.15 -18.20
CA GLN A 636 -2.04 -19.64 -19.40
C GLN A 636 -1.99 -18.10 -19.38
N THR A 637 -1.05 -17.53 -20.13
CA THR A 637 -0.99 -16.07 -20.36
C THR A 637 -1.90 -15.69 -21.51
N GLY A 638 -2.45 -14.48 -21.48
CA GLY A 638 -3.31 -13.98 -22.55
C GLY A 638 -4.37 -13.02 -22.05
N SER A 639 -5.26 -12.65 -22.98
CA SER A 639 -6.39 -11.75 -22.73
C SER A 639 -7.65 -12.55 -22.45
N TYR A 640 -8.27 -12.31 -21.29
CA TYR A 640 -9.50 -12.98 -20.86
C TYR A 640 -10.62 -11.96 -20.68
N VAL A 641 -11.81 -12.26 -21.18
CA VAL A 641 -13.01 -11.41 -20.98
C VAL A 641 -13.78 -11.94 -19.79
N VAL A 642 -13.54 -11.36 -18.62
CA VAL A 642 -14.23 -11.73 -17.38
C VAL A 642 -15.64 -11.15 -17.41
N LYS A 643 -16.65 -12.00 -17.24
CA LYS A 643 -18.07 -11.61 -17.19
C LYS A 643 -18.66 -11.81 -15.81
N LEU A 644 -19.38 -10.81 -15.33
CA LEU A 644 -20.26 -10.88 -14.16
C LEU A 644 -21.72 -10.76 -14.63
N THR A 645 -22.51 -11.80 -14.37
CA THR A 645 -23.96 -11.84 -14.58
C THR A 645 -24.65 -11.69 -13.24
N ILE A 646 -25.62 -10.77 -13.12
CA ILE A 646 -26.43 -10.53 -11.91
C ILE A 646 -27.91 -10.59 -12.31
N VAL A 647 -28.71 -11.36 -11.57
CA VAL A 647 -30.16 -11.48 -11.77
C VAL A 647 -30.88 -10.81 -10.60
N ALA A 648 -31.83 -9.92 -10.88
CA ALA A 648 -32.64 -9.21 -9.88
C ALA A 648 -34.10 -9.71 -9.82
N GLU A 649 -34.86 -9.36 -8.78
CA GLU A 649 -36.27 -9.79 -8.59
C GLU A 649 -37.19 -9.44 -9.78
N ASP A 650 -36.98 -8.30 -10.45
CA ASP A 650 -37.83 -7.80 -11.54
C ASP A 650 -37.39 -8.23 -12.95
N PHE A 651 -37.20 -9.54 -13.22
CA PHE A 651 -36.95 -10.09 -14.58
C PHE A 651 -35.80 -9.42 -15.38
N ILE A 652 -34.92 -8.68 -14.68
CA ILE A 652 -33.77 -7.97 -15.22
C ILE A 652 -32.51 -8.81 -14.98
N THR A 653 -31.66 -8.87 -16.01
CA THR A 653 -30.31 -9.43 -15.91
C THR A 653 -29.30 -8.38 -16.31
N TYR A 654 -28.39 -8.03 -15.40
CA TYR A 654 -27.23 -7.19 -15.69
C TYR A 654 -26.06 -8.11 -16.07
N GLU A 655 -25.46 -7.88 -17.23
CA GLU A 655 -24.22 -8.54 -17.64
C GLU A 655 -23.14 -7.50 -17.86
N LEU A 656 -22.08 -7.61 -17.07
CA LEU A 656 -20.88 -6.78 -17.18
C LEU A 656 -19.74 -7.62 -17.71
N SER A 657 -18.96 -7.07 -18.64
CA SER A 657 -17.73 -7.69 -19.14
C SER A 657 -16.55 -6.76 -18.93
N LYS A 658 -15.37 -7.31 -18.62
CA LYS A 658 -14.12 -6.55 -18.48
C LYS A 658 -12.98 -7.42 -19.01
N ARG A 659 -12.19 -6.90 -19.95
CA ARG A 659 -10.95 -7.56 -20.35
C ARG A 659 -9.95 -7.50 -19.20
N ILE A 660 -9.20 -8.58 -19.02
CA ILE A 660 -7.99 -8.62 -18.22
C ILE A 660 -6.89 -9.27 -19.04
N ASP A 661 -5.64 -8.86 -18.82
CA ASP A 661 -4.47 -9.47 -19.44
C ASP A 661 -3.61 -10.12 -18.35
N ILE A 662 -3.26 -11.40 -18.56
CA ILE A 662 -2.43 -12.21 -17.66
C ILE A 662 -1.03 -12.35 -18.26
N PHE A 663 -0.05 -11.83 -17.54
CA PHE A 663 1.33 -11.71 -17.99
C PHE A 663 2.23 -12.79 -17.35
N PRO A 664 3.27 -13.29 -18.05
CA PRO A 664 4.28 -14.11 -17.43
C PRO A 664 5.18 -13.26 -16.51
N VAL A 665 5.94 -13.93 -15.64
CA VAL A 665 7.06 -13.32 -14.89
C VAL A 665 8.37 -13.76 -15.52
N VAL A 666 9.16 -12.80 -16.00
CA VAL A 666 10.49 -13.00 -16.56
C VAL A 666 11.52 -12.60 -15.51
N HIS A 667 12.30 -13.56 -15.01
CA HIS A 667 13.42 -13.28 -14.10
C HIS A 667 14.64 -12.85 -14.92
N VAL A 668 15.14 -11.64 -14.66
CA VAL A 668 16.26 -11.01 -15.36
C VAL A 668 17.48 -11.00 -14.46
N GLN A 669 18.57 -11.60 -14.93
CA GLN A 669 19.79 -11.83 -14.16
C GLN A 669 21.02 -11.36 -14.94
N PRO A 670 22.17 -11.10 -14.30
CA PRO A 670 23.39 -10.68 -15.01
C PRO A 670 23.86 -11.67 -16.09
N SER A 671 23.58 -12.97 -15.91
CA SER A 671 23.85 -14.06 -16.87
C SER A 671 22.71 -14.32 -17.85
N ARG A 672 21.53 -13.70 -17.66
CA ARG A 672 20.32 -13.88 -18.47
C ARG A 672 19.58 -12.54 -18.57
N LEU A 673 20.06 -11.71 -19.48
CA LEU A 673 19.45 -10.43 -19.80
C LEU A 673 18.10 -10.63 -20.50
N TYR A 674 17.19 -9.65 -20.39
CA TYR A 674 16.01 -9.60 -21.24
C TYR A 674 16.31 -8.74 -22.46
N SER A 675 15.98 -9.26 -23.64
CA SER A 675 16.07 -8.57 -24.92
C SER A 675 14.92 -9.03 -25.79
N GLU A 676 14.31 -8.09 -26.50
CA GLU A 676 13.11 -8.27 -27.29
C GLU A 676 13.26 -7.54 -28.62
N ASP A 677 13.40 -8.29 -29.72
CA ASP A 677 13.48 -7.76 -31.08
C ASP A 677 12.15 -7.83 -31.84
N PHE A 678 11.10 -8.35 -31.18
CA PHE A 678 9.74 -8.52 -31.70
C PHE A 678 9.61 -9.25 -33.06
N SER A 679 10.68 -9.82 -33.59
CA SER A 679 10.88 -10.09 -35.02
C SER A 679 9.86 -11.04 -35.68
N ASN A 680 9.08 -11.77 -34.88
CA ASN A 680 8.08 -12.73 -35.34
C ASN A 680 6.83 -12.82 -34.43
N LEU A 681 6.84 -12.25 -33.22
CA LEU A 681 5.82 -12.40 -32.18
C LEU A 681 5.88 -11.24 -31.18
N SER A 682 4.75 -10.93 -30.53
CA SER A 682 4.71 -9.89 -29.49
C SER A 682 5.33 -10.30 -28.15
N HIS A 683 5.69 -11.58 -27.96
CA HIS A 683 6.24 -12.14 -26.72
C HIS A 683 5.57 -11.63 -25.42
N HIS A 684 4.24 -11.65 -25.43
CA HIS A 684 3.35 -11.21 -24.33
C HIS A 684 3.31 -9.70 -24.05
N TRP A 685 3.84 -8.87 -24.95
CA TRP A 685 3.46 -7.46 -25.02
C TRP A 685 2.06 -7.31 -25.62
N ALA A 686 1.28 -6.37 -25.09
CA ALA A 686 -0.12 -6.16 -25.45
C ALA A 686 -0.46 -4.67 -25.61
N ALA A 687 -1.10 -4.32 -26.73
CA ALA A 687 -1.59 -2.98 -26.98
C ALA A 687 -3.03 -2.77 -26.48
N GLN A 688 -3.30 -1.58 -25.93
CA GLN A 688 -4.62 -1.11 -25.52
C GLN A 688 -4.69 0.43 -25.66
N GLY A 689 -5.88 1.01 -25.77
CA GLY A 689 -6.04 2.45 -25.80
C GLY A 689 -7.45 2.91 -26.10
N THR A 690 -7.69 4.21 -25.92
CA THR A 690 -8.92 4.86 -26.34
C THR A 690 -8.66 6.05 -27.25
N VAL A 691 -9.58 6.30 -28.17
CA VAL A 691 -9.67 7.55 -28.93
C VAL A 691 -10.85 8.35 -28.40
N ASP A 692 -10.68 9.65 -28.15
CA ASP A 692 -11.80 10.53 -27.80
C ASP A 692 -12.47 11.08 -29.07
N SER A 693 -13.68 10.59 -29.32
CA SER A 693 -14.56 11.07 -30.39
C SER A 693 -15.72 11.88 -29.80
N ALA A 694 -15.58 13.21 -29.85
CA ALA A 694 -16.60 14.19 -29.41
C ALA A 694 -16.94 14.15 -27.90
N GLY A 695 -15.94 13.92 -27.05
CA GLY A 695 -16.10 13.82 -25.59
C GLY A 695 -16.50 12.42 -25.13
N VAL A 696 -16.27 11.40 -25.96
CA VAL A 696 -16.58 9.99 -25.72
C VAL A 696 -15.38 9.12 -26.08
N ALA A 697 -14.76 8.54 -25.06
CA ALA A 697 -13.64 7.60 -25.22
C ALA A 697 -14.12 6.24 -25.74
N ILE A 698 -13.65 5.85 -26.93
CA ILE A 698 -13.91 4.55 -27.57
C ILE A 698 -12.65 3.68 -27.58
N GLN A 699 -12.75 2.38 -27.29
CA GLN A 699 -11.60 1.45 -27.34
C GLN A 699 -11.06 1.35 -28.77
N ARG A 700 -9.90 1.96 -29.00
CA ARG A 700 -9.24 2.11 -30.29
C ARG A 700 -7.83 2.65 -30.05
N TYR A 701 -6.89 2.17 -30.84
CA TYR A 701 -5.49 2.61 -30.83
C TYR A 701 -4.87 2.36 -32.21
N SER A 702 -3.78 3.05 -32.50
CA SER A 702 -2.99 2.88 -33.72
C SER A 702 -1.84 1.88 -33.57
N TRP A 703 -1.46 1.48 -32.36
CA TRP A 703 -0.39 0.49 -32.15
C TRP A 703 -0.62 -0.83 -32.91
N GLN A 704 0.33 -1.17 -33.78
CA GLN A 704 0.44 -2.45 -34.47
C GLN A 704 1.85 -3.00 -34.31
N LEU A 705 1.96 -4.33 -34.19
CA LEU A 705 3.22 -5.03 -34.38
C LEU A 705 3.31 -5.47 -35.84
N LYS A 706 4.31 -4.97 -36.57
CA LYS A 706 4.57 -5.31 -37.98
C LYS A 706 5.91 -4.77 -38.46
N THR A 707 6.40 -5.22 -39.63
CA THR A 707 7.55 -4.59 -40.29
C THR A 707 7.28 -3.09 -40.59
N PRO A 708 8.17 -2.15 -40.21
CA PRO A 708 7.99 -0.71 -40.41
C PRO A 708 8.26 -0.25 -41.86
N ALA A 709 7.83 -1.02 -42.85
CA ALA A 709 8.09 -0.75 -44.26
C ALA A 709 7.36 0.52 -44.73
N GLY A 710 8.13 1.56 -45.07
CA GLY A 710 7.59 2.86 -45.48
C GLY A 710 7.25 3.82 -44.34
N PHE A 711 7.65 3.49 -43.10
CA PHE A 711 7.57 4.37 -41.94
C PHE A 711 8.86 5.20 -41.87
N GLY A 712 8.80 6.47 -42.29
CA GLY A 712 9.93 7.40 -42.24
C GLY A 712 11.20 6.96 -42.96
N HIS A 713 12.31 6.99 -42.22
CA HIS A 713 13.66 6.67 -42.70
C HIS A 713 14.30 5.50 -41.94
N ILE A 714 13.52 4.74 -41.17
CA ILE A 714 13.99 3.55 -40.48
C ILE A 714 14.06 2.34 -41.40
N SER A 715 15.05 1.49 -41.16
CA SER A 715 15.28 0.29 -41.96
C SER A 715 14.34 -0.83 -41.54
N ALA A 716 13.77 -1.52 -42.54
CA ALA A 716 12.87 -2.66 -42.39
C ALA A 716 13.60 -4.02 -42.28
N ASP A 717 14.94 -4.03 -42.33
CA ASP A 717 15.78 -5.22 -42.21
C ASP A 717 15.80 -5.82 -40.79
N LYS A 718 15.33 -5.09 -39.78
CA LYS A 718 15.23 -5.53 -38.38
C LYS A 718 14.06 -6.48 -38.07
N GLY A 719 13.09 -6.64 -38.98
CA GLY A 719 11.90 -7.47 -38.75
C GLY A 719 10.68 -6.65 -38.35
N GLU A 720 9.83 -7.17 -37.46
CA GLU A 720 8.66 -6.46 -36.93
C GLU A 720 9.03 -5.51 -35.79
N ALA A 721 8.33 -4.39 -35.68
CA ALA A 721 8.45 -3.43 -34.59
C ALA A 721 7.06 -2.96 -34.15
N TRP A 722 6.95 -2.38 -32.95
CA TRP A 722 5.72 -1.72 -32.53
C TRP A 722 5.65 -0.32 -33.13
N VAL A 723 4.66 -0.06 -33.97
CA VAL A 723 4.45 1.21 -34.69
C VAL A 723 3.04 1.73 -34.47
N THR A 724 2.84 3.05 -34.48
CA THR A 724 1.51 3.67 -34.56
C THR A 724 1.04 3.72 -36.02
N ASP A 725 0.12 2.85 -36.45
CA ASP A 725 -0.45 2.87 -37.80
C ASP A 725 -1.95 2.51 -37.85
N ASN A 726 -2.75 3.44 -38.39
CA ASN A 726 -4.20 3.37 -38.54
C ASN A 726 -4.67 3.07 -39.99
N GLN A 727 -3.78 2.98 -40.98
CA GLN A 727 -4.12 2.97 -42.41
C GLN A 727 -5.04 1.82 -42.83
N ASN A 728 -4.90 0.67 -42.16
CA ASN A 728 -5.68 -0.54 -42.41
C ASN A 728 -6.77 -0.78 -41.35
N LEU A 729 -7.04 0.20 -40.47
CA LEU A 729 -8.03 0.09 -39.39
C LEU A 729 -9.34 0.83 -39.74
N PRO A 730 -10.51 0.30 -39.33
CA PRO A 730 -11.78 0.97 -39.55
C PRO A 730 -11.81 2.38 -38.93
N HIS A 731 -12.36 3.34 -39.69
CA HIS A 731 -12.55 4.73 -39.28
C HIS A 731 -11.25 5.52 -39.00
N ALA A 732 -10.21 5.40 -39.84
CA ALA A 732 -9.15 6.40 -39.92
C ALA A 732 -9.76 7.81 -40.05
N THR A 733 -9.44 8.71 -39.12
CA THR A 733 -10.16 10.00 -38.95
C THR A 733 -9.51 11.17 -39.65
N SER A 734 -8.24 11.07 -40.04
CA SER A 734 -7.52 12.09 -40.80
C SER A 734 -6.75 11.45 -41.95
N ASN A 735 -6.53 12.22 -43.02
CA ASN A 735 -5.56 11.88 -44.07
C ASN A 735 -4.15 12.42 -43.72
N GLN A 736 -3.93 12.82 -42.46
CA GLN A 736 -2.85 13.71 -41.99
C GLN A 736 -1.90 13.03 -40.99
N ALA A 737 -2.26 11.89 -40.42
CA ALA A 737 -1.37 11.11 -39.57
C ALA A 737 -1.71 9.61 -39.63
N TYR A 738 -0.72 8.75 -39.41
CA TYR A 738 -0.97 7.31 -39.22
C TYR A 738 -1.41 6.95 -37.79
N TYR A 739 -1.53 7.91 -36.87
CA TYR A 739 -2.18 7.73 -35.58
C TYR A 739 -3.57 8.38 -35.56
N TYR A 740 -4.41 8.05 -34.57
CA TYR A 740 -5.71 8.71 -34.44
C TYR A 740 -5.58 10.07 -33.74
N ALA A 741 -6.46 11.00 -34.08
CA ALA A 741 -6.60 12.25 -33.32
C ALA A 741 -7.29 11.99 -31.96
N ARG A 742 -6.78 12.59 -30.89
CA ARG A 742 -7.18 12.39 -29.48
C ARG A 742 -7.03 10.94 -29.02
N GLU A 743 -5.97 10.29 -29.45
CA GLU A 743 -5.59 8.95 -29.02
C GLU A 743 -4.88 9.01 -27.67
N HIS A 744 -5.25 8.09 -26.78
CA HIS A 744 -4.56 7.81 -25.52
C HIS A 744 -4.40 6.30 -25.40
N SER A 745 -3.25 5.80 -25.82
CA SER A 745 -2.98 4.37 -26.00
C SER A 745 -1.63 3.97 -25.43
N TYR A 746 -1.39 2.66 -25.31
CA TYR A 746 -0.12 2.12 -24.85
C TYR A 746 0.13 0.70 -25.34
N VAL A 747 1.40 0.32 -25.38
CA VAL A 747 1.83 -1.09 -25.36
C VAL A 747 2.37 -1.42 -23.97
N GLU A 748 1.81 -2.43 -23.31
CA GLU A 748 2.20 -2.90 -21.98
C GLU A 748 3.07 -4.15 -22.05
N SER A 749 4.10 -4.21 -21.19
CA SER A 749 5.09 -5.28 -21.15
C SER A 749 4.69 -6.49 -20.29
N PRO A 750 5.37 -7.64 -20.45
CA PRO A 750 5.43 -8.71 -19.45
C PRO A 750 5.89 -8.20 -18.07
N SER A 751 5.65 -8.99 -17.02
CA SER A 751 6.18 -8.69 -15.68
C SER A 751 7.64 -9.12 -15.60
N PHE A 752 8.52 -8.24 -15.12
CA PHE A 752 9.93 -8.53 -14.92
C PHE A 752 10.28 -8.57 -13.43
N ASP A 753 11.04 -9.57 -13.02
CA ASP A 753 11.77 -9.55 -11.75
C ASP A 753 13.22 -9.17 -12.07
N ILE A 754 13.64 -8.01 -11.60
CA ILE A 754 14.98 -7.43 -11.83
C ILE A 754 15.83 -7.42 -10.54
N THR A 755 15.43 -8.17 -9.51
CA THR A 755 16.05 -8.08 -8.17
C THR A 755 17.48 -8.62 -8.10
N ASP A 756 17.88 -9.45 -9.07
CA ASP A 756 19.27 -9.94 -9.23
C ASP A 756 20.16 -8.95 -10.01
N LEU A 757 19.61 -7.86 -10.56
CA LEU A 757 20.38 -6.82 -11.24
C LEU A 757 20.89 -5.79 -10.22
N GLN A 758 22.20 -5.51 -10.26
CA GLN A 758 22.85 -4.55 -9.36
C GLN A 758 22.77 -3.10 -9.87
N ARG A 759 22.61 -2.92 -11.19
CA ARG A 759 22.69 -1.64 -11.89
C ARG A 759 21.70 -1.63 -13.06
N PRO A 760 20.41 -1.91 -12.83
CA PRO A 760 19.47 -2.17 -13.90
C PRO A 760 19.27 -0.93 -14.79
N THR A 761 19.15 -1.16 -16.10
CA THR A 761 18.74 -0.16 -17.08
C THR A 761 17.66 -0.71 -17.99
N VAL A 762 16.86 0.19 -18.54
CA VAL A 762 15.97 -0.06 -19.66
C VAL A 762 16.55 0.63 -20.90
N SER A 763 16.62 -0.07 -22.02
CA SER A 763 16.88 0.54 -23.34
C SER A 763 16.02 -0.05 -24.43
N PHE A 764 15.75 0.73 -25.46
CA PHE A 764 15.09 0.30 -26.70
C PHE A 764 15.48 1.26 -27.82
N ASP A 765 15.42 0.77 -29.05
CA ASP A 765 15.45 1.65 -30.21
C ASP A 765 14.08 2.28 -30.39
N TYR A 766 14.04 3.58 -30.73
CA TYR A 766 12.82 4.29 -31.05
C TYR A 766 12.99 5.16 -32.30
N TRP A 767 11.85 5.52 -32.87
CA TRP A 767 11.74 6.53 -33.92
C TRP A 767 10.49 7.38 -33.72
N VAL A 768 10.57 8.67 -34.04
CA VAL A 768 9.49 9.66 -33.82
C VAL A 768 9.38 10.68 -34.97
N ASP A 769 8.14 10.78 -35.46
CA ASP A 769 7.63 11.77 -36.39
C ASP A 769 6.17 12.10 -36.00
N THR A 770 6.01 12.95 -35.00
CA THR A 770 4.69 13.44 -34.52
C THR A 770 4.61 14.96 -34.61
N ASP A 771 3.42 15.54 -34.43
CA ASP A 771 3.35 17.00 -34.34
C ASP A 771 4.06 17.55 -33.09
N ALA A 772 4.88 18.57 -33.30
CA ALA A 772 5.99 18.91 -32.40
C ALA A 772 5.52 19.71 -31.18
N GLY A 773 5.53 19.05 -30.01
CA GLY A 773 4.96 19.60 -28.77
C GLY A 773 3.45 19.39 -28.65
N SER A 774 2.77 19.01 -29.73
CA SER A 774 1.37 18.57 -29.69
C SER A 774 1.28 17.11 -29.29
N ASP A 775 1.91 16.20 -30.04
CA ASP A 775 1.66 14.76 -29.94
C ASP A 775 2.95 13.98 -29.59
N GLY A 776 2.85 12.85 -28.88
CA GLY A 776 4.06 12.11 -28.51
C GLY A 776 3.88 10.92 -27.56
N VAL A 777 5.01 10.43 -27.03
CA VAL A 777 5.11 9.20 -26.23
C VAL A 777 5.84 9.43 -24.90
N VAL A 778 5.37 8.78 -23.84
CA VAL A 778 6.08 8.66 -22.55
C VAL A 778 6.28 7.19 -22.16
N LEU A 779 7.40 6.87 -21.50
CA LEU A 779 7.59 5.56 -20.87
C LEU A 779 7.14 5.61 -19.41
N LEU A 780 6.20 4.75 -19.05
CA LEU A 780 5.73 4.57 -17.68
C LEU A 780 6.17 3.21 -17.13
N TYR A 781 6.26 3.10 -15.81
CA TYR A 781 6.45 1.83 -15.11
C TYR A 781 5.50 1.67 -13.92
N THR A 782 5.20 0.43 -13.55
CA THR A 782 4.47 0.08 -12.32
C THR A 782 5.21 -1.01 -11.56
N VAL A 783 5.11 -0.98 -10.23
CA VAL A 783 5.63 -2.01 -9.31
C VAL A 783 4.54 -2.59 -8.40
N ASP A 784 3.31 -2.07 -8.47
CA ASP A 784 2.19 -2.38 -7.57
C ASP A 784 1.03 -3.12 -8.28
N ASP A 785 1.38 -3.88 -9.32
CA ASP A 785 0.47 -4.59 -10.23
C ASP A 785 -0.45 -3.68 -11.06
N GLY A 786 0.01 -2.48 -11.38
CA GLY A 786 -0.65 -1.56 -12.32
C GLY A 786 -1.69 -0.64 -11.67
N LYS A 787 -1.69 -0.52 -10.34
CA LYS A 787 -2.54 0.43 -9.60
C LYS A 787 -2.02 1.85 -9.72
N THR A 788 -0.70 2.00 -9.67
CA THR A 788 0.01 3.26 -9.88
C THR A 788 1.03 3.07 -10.99
N TRP A 789 1.07 4.06 -11.88
CA TRP A 789 2.11 4.19 -12.90
C TRP A 789 2.94 5.44 -12.62
N TRP A 790 4.25 5.31 -12.68
CA TRP A 790 5.22 6.39 -12.54
C TRP A 790 5.94 6.62 -13.88
N ARG A 791 6.41 7.83 -14.15
CA ARG A 791 7.20 8.13 -15.34
C ARG A 791 8.62 7.60 -15.17
N VAL A 792 9.17 7.00 -16.22
CA VAL A 792 10.60 6.65 -16.28
C VAL A 792 11.39 7.91 -16.66
N GLY A 793 12.04 8.53 -15.66
CA GLY A 793 12.93 9.67 -15.84
C GLY A 793 12.27 11.00 -16.20
N GLN A 794 13.10 11.95 -16.61
CA GLN A 794 12.72 13.29 -17.09
C GLN A 794 13.58 13.69 -18.29
N ILE A 795 13.21 14.79 -18.97
CA ILE A 795 14.01 15.43 -20.01
C ILE A 795 15.47 15.65 -19.54
N ASN A 796 16.43 15.39 -20.42
CA ASN A 796 17.89 15.48 -20.17
C ASN A 796 18.49 14.53 -19.11
N GLN A 797 17.76 13.54 -18.59
CA GLN A 797 18.30 12.60 -17.58
C GLN A 797 18.75 11.24 -18.15
N GLY A 798 18.55 10.97 -19.44
CA GLY A 798 18.91 9.70 -20.09
C GLY A 798 19.61 9.86 -21.44
N LEU A 799 20.11 8.75 -21.99
CA LEU A 799 20.69 8.69 -23.34
C LEU A 799 19.56 8.68 -24.37
N GLN A 800 19.57 9.63 -25.32
CA GLN A 800 18.51 9.85 -26.33
C GLN A 800 17.09 9.77 -25.73
N TRP A 801 16.93 10.31 -24.51
CA TRP A 801 15.66 10.27 -23.79
C TRP A 801 14.70 11.37 -24.26
N TYR A 802 13.65 11.66 -23.48
CA TYR A 802 12.65 12.70 -23.78
C TYR A 802 13.27 14.01 -24.29
N ASN A 803 12.56 14.65 -25.23
CA ASN A 803 12.98 15.88 -25.89
C ASN A 803 11.96 17.04 -25.73
N SER A 804 10.75 16.78 -25.22
CA SER A 804 9.64 17.75 -25.20
C SER A 804 8.91 17.82 -23.87
N ARG A 805 8.47 19.04 -23.51
CA ARG A 805 7.66 19.38 -22.33
C ARG A 805 6.99 20.75 -22.53
N PRO A 806 5.67 20.90 -22.30
CA PRO A 806 4.67 19.84 -22.23
C PRO A 806 4.34 19.30 -23.63
N ILE A 807 3.75 18.10 -23.70
CA ILE A 807 3.09 17.54 -24.89
C ILE A 807 1.57 17.73 -24.72
N LEU A 808 0.89 18.43 -25.64
CA LEU A 808 -0.51 18.83 -25.47
C LEU A 808 -1.49 17.63 -25.48
N GLY A 809 -1.23 16.63 -26.34
CA GLY A 809 -1.88 15.32 -26.38
C GLY A 809 -1.72 14.48 -25.11
N SER A 810 -0.96 14.96 -24.12
CA SER A 810 -0.95 14.45 -22.75
C SER A 810 -0.70 12.93 -22.65
N PRO A 811 0.45 12.42 -23.15
CA PRO A 811 0.77 11.00 -23.09
C PRO A 811 0.78 10.50 -21.64
N GLY A 812 0.06 9.41 -21.37
CA GLY A 812 -0.11 8.85 -20.03
C GLY A 812 -1.22 9.45 -19.15
N LYS A 813 -1.96 10.48 -19.61
CA LYS A 813 -2.97 11.23 -18.82
C LYS A 813 -3.97 10.41 -18.00
N TYR A 814 -4.43 9.27 -18.52
CA TYR A 814 -5.40 8.40 -17.84
C TYR A 814 -4.77 7.21 -17.10
N MET A 815 -3.43 7.17 -17.04
CA MET A 815 -2.64 6.07 -16.48
C MET A 815 -1.82 6.51 -15.27
N THR A 816 -1.36 7.77 -15.25
CA THR A 816 -0.44 8.28 -14.24
C THR A 816 -0.79 9.69 -13.76
N ASN A 817 -0.62 9.93 -12.46
CA ASN A 817 -0.62 11.25 -11.84
C ASN A 817 0.81 11.83 -11.67
N ASP A 818 1.83 11.16 -12.20
CA ASP A 818 3.26 11.48 -12.07
C ASP A 818 3.81 12.23 -13.32
N ASN A 819 3.03 12.30 -14.40
CA ASN A 819 3.34 13.01 -15.66
C ASN A 819 2.48 14.29 -15.84
N ILE A 820 2.19 15.03 -14.77
CA ILE A 820 1.32 16.23 -14.77
C ILE A 820 1.78 17.31 -15.78
N ASP A 821 3.09 17.34 -16.03
CA ASP A 821 3.78 18.24 -16.94
C ASP A 821 3.97 17.67 -18.36
N ASN A 822 3.35 16.52 -18.67
CA ASN A 822 3.29 15.89 -19.99
C ASN A 822 4.66 15.80 -20.71
N GLN A 823 5.69 15.25 -20.07
CA GLN A 823 6.99 15.05 -20.71
C GLN A 823 6.99 13.80 -21.60
N GLY A 824 7.80 13.82 -22.66
CA GLY A 824 7.94 12.67 -23.57
C GLY A 824 8.87 12.89 -24.76
N TRP A 825 8.83 11.96 -25.71
CA TRP A 825 9.32 12.13 -27.08
C TRP A 825 8.21 12.71 -27.96
N SER A 826 8.52 13.74 -28.73
CA SER A 826 7.59 14.41 -29.66
C SER A 826 8.37 15.08 -30.81
N GLY A 827 7.68 15.34 -31.92
CA GLY A 827 8.21 16.09 -33.07
C GLY A 827 8.81 15.21 -34.17
N ASN A 828 9.22 15.88 -35.25
CA ASN A 828 9.63 15.26 -36.52
C ASN A 828 11.12 15.42 -36.86
N ARG A 829 11.96 15.69 -35.84
CA ARG A 829 13.38 15.97 -36.06
C ARG A 829 14.12 14.83 -36.77
N GLN A 830 13.83 13.58 -36.43
CA GLN A 830 14.50 12.42 -37.02
C GLN A 830 14.15 12.28 -38.51
N TYR A 831 12.88 12.52 -38.87
CA TYR A 831 12.44 12.61 -40.26
C TYR A 831 13.19 13.74 -41.01
N GLU A 832 13.18 14.97 -40.49
CA GLU A 832 13.82 16.13 -41.12
C GLU A 832 15.34 15.97 -41.30
N GLN A 833 16.02 15.35 -40.34
CA GLN A 833 17.47 15.15 -40.36
C GLN A 833 17.90 13.84 -41.03
N LYS A 834 16.94 13.03 -41.52
CA LYS A 834 17.18 11.69 -42.08
C LYS A 834 17.92 10.75 -41.12
N GLU A 835 17.61 10.87 -39.84
CA GLU A 835 18.09 9.99 -38.79
C GLU A 835 17.27 8.69 -38.80
N GLY A 836 17.95 7.55 -38.71
CA GLY A 836 17.31 6.26 -38.43
C GLY A 836 17.04 6.06 -36.94
N TRP A 837 16.83 4.80 -36.56
CA TRP A 837 16.62 4.34 -35.18
C TRP A 837 17.61 4.99 -34.19
N GLN A 838 17.08 5.52 -33.07
CA GLN A 838 17.88 6.02 -31.96
C GLN A 838 17.69 5.12 -30.73
N THR A 839 18.78 4.72 -30.07
CA THR A 839 18.70 3.90 -28.86
C THR A 839 18.52 4.78 -27.61
N ALA A 840 17.31 4.78 -27.05
CA ALA A 840 17.03 5.36 -25.76
C ALA A 840 17.58 4.47 -24.62
N ARG A 841 18.17 5.04 -23.57
CA ARG A 841 18.53 4.29 -22.33
C ARG A 841 18.35 5.12 -21.05
N PHE A 842 17.83 4.49 -20.00
CA PHE A 842 17.64 5.09 -18.68
C PHE A 842 17.89 4.09 -17.53
N THR A 843 18.25 4.59 -16.34
CA THR A 843 18.48 3.77 -15.14
C THR A 843 17.17 3.36 -14.44
N LEU A 844 17.11 2.13 -13.91
CA LEU A 844 15.97 1.63 -13.14
C LEU A 844 16.24 1.60 -11.62
N ASP A 845 17.32 2.21 -11.12
CA ASP A 845 17.71 2.12 -9.70
C ASP A 845 16.57 2.51 -8.74
N ALA A 846 15.90 3.64 -9.00
CA ALA A 846 14.77 4.11 -8.19
C ALA A 846 13.53 3.21 -8.29
N ALA A 847 13.35 2.50 -9.41
CA ALA A 847 12.28 1.52 -9.58
C ALA A 847 12.60 0.23 -8.81
N LEU A 848 13.85 -0.25 -8.88
CA LEU A 848 14.34 -1.37 -8.08
C LEU A 848 14.24 -1.09 -6.58
N GLU A 849 14.61 0.11 -6.12
CA GLU A 849 14.48 0.51 -4.71
C GLU A 849 13.01 0.44 -4.23
N LYS A 850 12.06 0.91 -5.06
CA LYS A 850 10.63 0.76 -4.78
C LYS A 850 10.19 -0.71 -4.77
N MET A 851 10.62 -1.53 -5.73
CA MET A 851 10.31 -2.97 -5.77
C MET A 851 10.80 -3.69 -4.51
N LEU A 852 12.01 -3.39 -4.02
CA LEU A 852 12.61 -4.05 -2.87
C LEU A 852 11.81 -3.84 -1.58
N LYS A 853 11.05 -2.73 -1.47
CA LYS A 853 10.14 -2.40 -0.36
C LYS A 853 8.78 -3.10 -0.44
N LEU A 854 8.49 -3.83 -1.53
CA LEU A 854 7.21 -4.52 -1.74
C LEU A 854 7.32 -6.04 -1.53
N SER A 855 6.22 -6.65 -1.08
CA SER A 855 6.11 -8.11 -0.90
C SER A 855 6.11 -8.87 -2.22
N ARG A 856 5.72 -8.24 -3.32
CA ARG A 856 5.80 -8.76 -4.70
C ARG A 856 6.72 -7.86 -5.51
N LYS A 857 7.86 -8.40 -5.93
CA LYS A 857 8.96 -7.66 -6.55
C LYS A 857 8.95 -7.83 -8.07
N VAL A 858 7.94 -7.26 -8.72
CA VAL A 858 7.86 -7.23 -10.20
C VAL A 858 7.69 -5.81 -10.72
N ILE A 859 8.24 -5.53 -11.89
CA ILE A 859 8.06 -4.29 -12.65
C ILE A 859 7.41 -4.57 -14.00
N ARG A 860 6.54 -3.67 -14.46
CA ARG A 860 6.01 -3.64 -15.84
C ARG A 860 6.16 -2.25 -16.42
N PHE A 861 6.21 -2.17 -17.74
CA PHE A 861 6.35 -0.94 -18.50
C PHE A 861 5.14 -0.70 -19.40
N ARG A 862 4.87 0.58 -19.70
CA ARG A 862 3.96 1.02 -20.75
C ARG A 862 4.64 2.06 -21.62
N VAL A 863 4.72 1.80 -22.92
CA VAL A 863 5.05 2.82 -23.92
C VAL A 863 3.74 3.50 -24.28
N ALA A 864 3.48 4.68 -23.72
CA ALA A 864 2.18 5.35 -23.76
C ALA A 864 2.16 6.53 -24.73
N PHE A 865 1.34 6.44 -25.78
CA PHE A 865 1.11 7.49 -26.77
C PHE A 865 -0.05 8.40 -26.36
N GLY A 866 0.05 9.68 -26.73
CA GLY A 866 -0.97 10.70 -26.54
C GLY A 866 -0.96 11.68 -27.70
N SER A 867 -2.11 11.84 -28.37
CA SER A 867 -2.32 12.85 -29.41
C SER A 867 -3.48 13.79 -29.09
N ASN A 868 -3.58 14.88 -29.84
CA ASN A 868 -4.69 15.83 -29.80
C ASN A 868 -5.43 15.84 -31.16
N ALA A 869 -6.02 16.96 -31.59
CA ALA A 869 -6.62 17.08 -32.92
C ALA A 869 -6.26 18.41 -33.60
N ASP A 870 -4.99 18.84 -33.48
CA ASP A 870 -4.47 20.06 -34.12
C ASP A 870 -3.40 19.86 -35.20
N ASP A 871 -3.16 18.60 -35.63
CA ASP A 871 -2.31 18.22 -36.78
C ASP A 871 -2.39 19.24 -37.95
N PRO A 872 -1.27 19.90 -38.31
CA PRO A 872 -1.22 20.86 -39.40
C PRO A 872 -1.80 20.36 -40.75
N PRO A 873 -2.56 21.19 -41.48
CA PRO A 873 -3.16 20.80 -42.75
C PRO A 873 -2.09 20.49 -43.82
N ASN A 874 -2.26 19.35 -44.49
CA ASN A 874 -1.36 18.82 -45.53
C ASN A 874 0.04 18.37 -45.06
N LYS A 875 0.33 18.36 -43.75
CA LYS A 875 1.46 17.59 -43.23
C LYS A 875 0.97 16.15 -42.98
N LYS A 876 1.84 15.17 -43.23
CA LYS A 876 1.57 13.76 -42.94
C LYS A 876 2.61 13.26 -41.96
N PHE A 877 2.17 12.85 -40.77
CA PHE A 877 3.01 12.29 -39.73
C PHE A 877 2.92 10.77 -39.70
N ASP A 878 4.07 10.11 -39.64
CA ASP A 878 4.12 8.66 -39.53
C ASP A 878 3.85 8.20 -38.08
N GLY A 879 4.31 8.95 -37.07
CA GLY A 879 4.00 8.71 -35.66
C GLY A 879 5.19 8.23 -34.84
N PHE A 880 5.04 7.14 -34.08
CA PHE A 880 6.10 6.59 -33.22
C PHE A 880 6.32 5.11 -33.47
N ALA A 881 7.58 4.68 -33.38
CA ALA A 881 7.98 3.27 -33.44
C ALA A 881 8.95 2.93 -32.30
N PHE A 882 8.92 1.68 -31.80
CA PHE A 882 9.97 1.13 -30.94
C PHE A 882 10.26 -0.35 -31.18
N ASP A 883 11.50 -0.74 -30.89
CA ASP A 883 12.09 -2.05 -31.15
C ASP A 883 13.29 -2.31 -30.19
N ASN A 884 13.87 -3.51 -30.17
CA ASN A 884 15.06 -3.89 -29.41
C ASN A 884 14.96 -3.58 -27.90
N PHE A 885 13.80 -3.86 -27.29
CA PHE A 885 13.56 -3.55 -25.87
C PHE A 885 14.36 -4.48 -24.96
N GLN A 886 15.15 -3.90 -24.07
CA GLN A 886 16.13 -4.59 -23.25
C GLN A 886 16.06 -4.16 -21.79
N ILE A 887 16.26 -5.13 -20.90
CA ILE A 887 16.54 -4.91 -19.48
C ILE A 887 17.83 -5.64 -19.13
N ASN A 888 18.83 -4.88 -18.70
CA ASN A 888 20.19 -5.38 -18.44
C ASN A 888 20.89 -4.55 -17.35
N ASN A 889 22.08 -4.98 -16.93
CA ASN A 889 22.96 -4.14 -16.12
C ASN A 889 23.79 -3.21 -17.02
N ARG A 890 23.91 -1.94 -16.65
CA ARG A 890 25.00 -1.09 -17.16
C ARG A 890 26.36 -1.59 -16.66
N ASN A 891 27.33 -1.64 -17.57
CA ASN A 891 28.63 -2.28 -17.36
C ASN A 891 29.81 -1.29 -17.21
N ARG A 892 29.57 0.02 -17.31
CA ARG A 892 30.62 1.04 -17.35
C ARG A 892 30.84 1.72 -15.99
N LEU A 893 32.11 1.91 -15.62
CA LEU A 893 32.52 2.84 -14.57
C LEU A 893 33.10 4.12 -15.19
N VAL A 894 32.77 5.26 -14.61
CA VAL A 894 33.24 6.60 -15.04
C VAL A 894 34.53 6.94 -14.29
N LEU A 895 35.55 7.39 -15.01
CA LEU A 895 36.81 7.85 -14.42
C LEU A 895 36.80 9.37 -14.22
N MET A 896 37.09 9.80 -12.99
CA MET A 896 37.36 11.19 -12.63
C MET A 896 38.85 11.36 -12.32
N GLU A 897 39.53 12.23 -13.07
CA GLU A 897 40.92 12.59 -12.82
C GLU A 897 40.96 14.02 -12.29
N TYR A 898 41.35 14.17 -11.02
CA TYR A 898 41.44 15.46 -10.32
C TYR A 898 42.90 15.89 -10.21
N PHE A 899 43.21 17.12 -10.59
CA PHE A 899 44.56 17.68 -10.57
C PHE A 899 44.65 18.74 -9.47
N THR A 900 45.59 18.57 -8.54
CA THR A 900 45.70 19.36 -7.29
C THR A 900 47.16 19.62 -6.91
N ASN A 901 47.39 20.51 -5.93
CA ASN A 901 48.71 20.89 -5.43
C ASN A 901 48.57 21.56 -4.05
N GLN A 902 49.44 21.23 -3.08
CA GLN A 902 49.43 21.83 -1.73
C GLN A 902 49.52 23.36 -1.71
N GLY A 903 50.08 24.00 -2.73
CA GLY A 903 50.15 25.46 -2.89
C GLY A 903 48.83 26.13 -3.30
N VAL A 904 47.77 25.37 -3.60
CA VAL A 904 46.43 25.91 -3.84
C VAL A 904 45.77 26.31 -2.52
N ALA A 905 45.25 27.53 -2.43
CA ALA A 905 44.51 27.98 -1.25
C ALA A 905 43.32 27.04 -0.95
N GLY A 906 43.31 26.41 0.24
CA GLY A 906 42.30 25.43 0.64
C GLY A 906 42.40 24.07 -0.06
N ALA A 907 43.59 23.66 -0.53
CA ALA A 907 43.81 22.43 -1.31
C ALA A 907 43.15 21.18 -0.70
N ALA A 908 43.38 20.91 0.60
CA ALA A 908 42.82 19.73 1.28
C ALA A 908 41.28 19.75 1.35
N GLY A 909 40.65 20.91 1.54
CA GLY A 909 39.19 21.04 1.49
C GLY A 909 38.60 20.79 0.10
N LYS A 910 39.29 21.25 -0.96
CA LYS A 910 38.91 21.01 -2.36
C LYS A 910 39.15 19.55 -2.78
N ASP A 911 40.20 18.93 -2.27
CA ASP A 911 40.48 17.50 -2.40
C ASP A 911 39.37 16.66 -1.75
N GLN A 912 38.98 16.97 -0.51
CA GLN A 912 37.85 16.35 0.16
C GLN A 912 36.54 16.56 -0.63
N GLN A 913 36.30 17.74 -1.20
CA GLN A 913 35.12 18.01 -2.02
C GLN A 913 35.09 17.14 -3.28
N ALA A 914 36.22 17.03 -4.00
CA ALA A 914 36.36 16.15 -5.16
C ALA A 914 36.20 14.67 -4.78
N HIS A 915 36.72 14.26 -3.61
CA HIS A 915 36.53 12.90 -3.11
C HIS A 915 35.06 12.60 -2.75
N ASN A 916 34.41 13.49 -2.01
CA ASN A 916 33.02 13.34 -1.57
C ASN A 916 32.04 13.26 -2.75
N PHE A 917 32.30 14.01 -3.82
CA PHE A 917 31.54 13.91 -5.07
C PHE A 917 31.54 12.50 -5.68
N VAL A 918 32.61 11.73 -5.48
CA VAL A 918 32.71 10.34 -5.93
C VAL A 918 32.17 9.35 -4.90
N VAL A 919 32.30 9.64 -3.59
CA VAL A 919 31.74 8.80 -2.52
C VAL A 919 30.21 8.71 -2.61
N THR A 920 29.53 9.74 -3.10
CA THR A 920 28.07 9.71 -3.35
C THR A 920 27.69 9.09 -4.69
N LYS A 921 28.67 8.66 -5.52
CA LYS A 921 28.46 8.14 -6.88
C LYS A 921 29.18 6.79 -7.05
N ASN A 922 28.53 5.72 -6.62
CA ASN A 922 29.02 4.32 -6.59
C ASN A 922 29.55 3.74 -7.93
N GLU A 923 29.42 4.47 -9.03
CA GLU A 923 29.86 4.08 -10.38
C GLU A 923 30.96 4.97 -10.94
N MET A 924 31.53 5.84 -10.10
CA MET A 924 32.66 6.69 -10.43
C MET A 924 33.92 6.25 -9.67
N ILE A 925 35.07 6.35 -10.33
CA ILE A 925 36.40 6.11 -9.75
C ILE A 925 37.18 7.41 -9.83
N ASN A 926 37.72 7.90 -8.71
CA ASN A 926 38.63 9.05 -8.71
C ASN A 926 40.11 8.69 -8.58
N LEU A 927 40.93 9.50 -9.27
CA LEU A 927 42.40 9.55 -9.23
C LEU A 927 42.82 11.00 -8.94
N HIS A 928 43.56 11.24 -7.86
CA HIS A 928 44.02 12.59 -7.49
C HIS A 928 45.51 12.74 -7.81
N TYR A 929 45.81 13.52 -8.86
CA TYR A 929 47.14 13.82 -9.36
C TYR A 929 47.69 15.09 -8.71
N HIS A 930 48.73 14.92 -7.89
CA HIS A 930 49.49 16.03 -7.33
C HIS A 930 50.50 16.55 -8.36
N VAL A 931 50.24 17.72 -8.94
CA VAL A 931 51.07 18.36 -9.97
C VAL A 931 52.10 19.33 -9.36
N GLY A 932 53.11 19.73 -10.14
CA GLY A 932 54.21 20.59 -9.67
C GLY A 932 53.92 22.10 -9.63
N PHE A 933 52.66 22.52 -9.78
CA PHE A 933 52.22 23.92 -9.84
C PHE A 933 50.90 24.12 -9.07
N PRO A 934 50.65 25.30 -8.45
CA PRO A 934 51.47 26.52 -8.51
C PRO A 934 52.66 26.55 -7.54
N GLY A 935 52.77 25.59 -6.60
CA GLY A 935 53.83 25.60 -5.58
C GLY A 935 54.43 24.22 -5.31
N ARG A 936 55.27 24.15 -4.26
CA ARG A 936 55.86 22.89 -3.79
C ARG A 936 54.77 21.94 -3.27
N ASP A 937 54.88 20.67 -3.62
CA ASP A 937 53.99 19.60 -3.18
C ASP A 937 54.79 18.32 -2.87
N GLU A 938 54.53 17.71 -1.71
CA GLU A 938 55.22 16.55 -1.16
C GLU A 938 54.97 15.26 -1.95
N ALA A 939 53.74 15.04 -2.45
CA ALA A 939 53.43 13.89 -3.29
C ALA A 939 54.07 14.06 -4.68
N ASN A 940 54.01 15.26 -5.26
CA ASN A 940 54.68 15.55 -6.53
C ASN A 940 56.20 15.36 -6.44
N GLN A 941 56.85 15.72 -5.31
CA GLN A 941 58.28 15.48 -5.13
C GLN A 941 58.67 13.99 -5.18
N LEU A 942 57.79 13.09 -4.73
CA LEU A 942 58.00 11.64 -4.78
C LEU A 942 57.68 11.03 -6.15
N ASN A 943 56.73 11.60 -6.88
CA ASN A 943 56.43 11.22 -8.27
C ASN A 943 56.04 12.46 -9.10
N HIS A 944 57.03 13.14 -9.66
CA HIS A 944 56.80 14.31 -10.51
C HIS A 944 56.46 13.91 -11.95
N LYS A 945 57.02 12.76 -12.41
CA LYS A 945 56.94 12.34 -13.82
C LYS A 945 55.53 11.97 -14.23
N ASP A 946 54.84 11.13 -13.46
CA ASP A 946 53.54 10.62 -13.91
C ASP A 946 52.46 11.72 -13.89
N PRO A 947 52.29 12.52 -12.81
CA PRO A 947 51.32 13.63 -12.78
C PRO A 947 51.63 14.71 -13.82
N SER A 948 52.91 15.03 -14.08
CA SER A 948 53.28 15.99 -15.12
C SER A 948 52.99 15.48 -16.53
N GLY A 949 53.25 14.18 -16.78
CA GLY A 949 52.88 13.53 -18.04
C GLY A 949 51.38 13.54 -18.27
N ARG A 950 50.58 13.19 -17.26
CA ARG A 950 49.11 13.19 -17.35
C ARG A 950 48.53 14.61 -17.44
N SER A 951 49.12 15.61 -16.77
CA SER A 951 48.69 17.01 -16.94
C SER A 951 49.03 17.54 -18.34
N PHE A 952 50.18 17.15 -18.91
CA PHE A 952 50.56 17.51 -20.27
C PHE A 952 49.64 16.86 -21.31
N HIS A 953 49.26 15.59 -21.13
CA HIS A 953 48.31 14.86 -21.97
C HIS A 953 46.98 15.61 -22.16
N TYR A 954 46.45 16.21 -21.08
CA TYR A 954 45.23 17.01 -21.12
C TYR A 954 45.45 18.52 -21.33
N GLY A 955 46.69 18.99 -21.42
CA GLY A 955 47.01 20.42 -21.55
C GLY A 955 46.75 21.26 -20.29
N ILE A 956 46.69 20.63 -19.11
CA ILE A 956 46.38 21.28 -17.82
C ILE A 956 47.57 22.13 -17.36
N ARG A 957 47.34 23.44 -17.19
CA ARG A 957 48.36 24.44 -16.81
C ARG A 957 48.14 25.09 -15.44
N GLN A 958 47.05 24.75 -14.76
CA GLN A 958 46.67 25.30 -13.45
C GLN A 958 46.01 24.23 -12.60
N ALA A 959 46.08 24.39 -11.28
CA ALA A 959 45.37 23.54 -10.30
C ALA A 959 44.45 24.43 -9.44
N PRO A 960 43.23 23.98 -9.09
CA PRO A 960 42.66 22.68 -9.37
C PRO A 960 42.03 22.57 -10.77
N GLN A 961 41.97 21.35 -11.33
CA GLN A 961 41.22 20.99 -12.55
C GLN A 961 40.63 19.57 -12.45
N VAL A 962 39.59 19.27 -13.24
CA VAL A 962 38.89 17.98 -13.26
C VAL A 962 38.72 17.51 -14.70
N VAL A 963 38.92 16.22 -14.93
CA VAL A 963 38.67 15.52 -16.20
C VAL A 963 37.73 14.34 -15.94
N ILE A 964 36.71 14.15 -16.79
CA ILE A 964 35.73 13.05 -16.72
C ILE A 964 35.80 12.22 -18.00
N ASP A 965 36.25 10.96 -17.91
CA ASP A 965 36.48 10.05 -19.04
C ASP A 965 37.27 10.68 -20.21
N GLY A 966 38.26 11.53 -19.90
CA GLY A 966 39.06 12.27 -20.88
C GLY A 966 38.48 13.62 -21.34
N SER A 967 37.27 13.97 -20.92
CA SER A 967 36.64 15.28 -21.20
C SER A 967 36.94 16.29 -20.10
N THR A 968 37.35 17.51 -20.47
CA THR A 968 37.67 18.60 -19.52
C THR A 968 37.11 19.94 -20.00
N ILE A 969 36.85 20.86 -19.08
CA ILE A 969 36.43 22.24 -19.35
C ILE A 969 37.36 23.18 -18.59
N GLU A 970 37.85 24.25 -19.21
CA GLU A 970 38.64 25.27 -18.51
C GLU A 970 37.76 26.08 -17.53
N SER A 971 37.62 25.61 -16.30
CA SER A 971 36.89 26.32 -15.24
C SER A 971 37.82 26.97 -14.21
N LYS A 972 37.52 28.19 -13.78
CA LYS A 972 38.17 28.82 -12.63
C LYS A 972 37.58 28.26 -11.33
N GLY A 973 38.17 27.19 -10.81
CA GLY A 973 37.75 26.53 -9.57
C GLY A 973 36.94 25.25 -9.78
N LEU A 974 36.43 24.69 -8.67
CA LEU A 974 35.78 23.38 -8.62
C LEU A 974 34.23 23.49 -8.71
N ASN A 975 33.70 23.82 -9.89
CA ASN A 975 32.28 23.57 -10.21
C ASN A 975 32.18 22.17 -10.85
N LEU A 976 31.32 21.30 -10.27
CA LEU A 976 31.13 19.91 -10.69
C LEU A 976 29.78 19.63 -11.38
N GLU A 977 28.93 20.63 -11.63
CA GLU A 977 27.62 20.45 -12.29
C GLU A 977 27.74 19.89 -13.73
N TRP A 978 28.82 20.23 -14.43
CA TRP A 978 29.11 19.66 -15.75
C TRP A 978 29.61 18.21 -15.64
N ALA A 979 30.42 17.91 -14.62
CA ALA A 979 30.93 16.57 -14.34
C ALA A 979 29.81 15.62 -13.92
N GLU A 980 28.82 16.12 -13.18
CA GLU A 980 27.61 15.38 -12.79
C GLU A 980 26.74 15.02 -14.00
N ARG A 981 26.53 15.97 -14.92
CA ARG A 981 25.81 15.69 -16.18
C ARG A 981 26.52 14.65 -17.03
N LEU A 982 27.85 14.74 -17.17
CA LEU A 982 28.63 13.72 -17.88
C LEU A 982 28.61 12.37 -17.18
N PHE A 983 28.59 12.32 -15.84
CA PHE A 983 28.47 11.07 -15.09
C PHE A 983 27.19 10.32 -15.45
N TYR A 984 26.01 10.95 -15.32
CA TYR A 984 24.73 10.29 -15.64
C TYR A 984 24.63 9.92 -17.13
N TYR A 985 25.23 10.72 -18.02
CA TYR A 985 25.26 10.42 -19.44
C TYR A 985 26.18 9.22 -19.76
N HIS A 986 27.39 9.19 -19.20
CA HIS A 986 28.38 8.14 -19.50
C HIS A 986 28.07 6.79 -18.85
N THR A 987 27.47 6.73 -17.66
CA THR A 987 27.05 5.44 -17.06
C THR A 987 26.00 4.71 -17.90
N LEU A 988 25.25 5.43 -18.74
CA LEU A 988 24.27 4.88 -19.69
C LEU A 988 24.89 4.48 -21.05
N ILE A 989 26.16 4.80 -21.30
CA ILE A 989 26.88 4.33 -22.48
C ILE A 989 27.51 2.96 -22.14
N MET A 990 27.07 1.90 -22.81
CA MET A 990 27.69 0.58 -22.64
C MET A 990 29.17 0.65 -23.01
N SER A 991 30.01 0.09 -22.16
CA SER A 991 31.41 -0.08 -22.48
C SER A 991 31.60 -1.21 -23.50
N PRO A 992 32.41 -1.02 -24.56
CA PRO A 992 32.80 -2.11 -25.45
C PRO A 992 33.78 -3.10 -24.78
N PHE A 993 34.22 -2.86 -23.55
CA PHE A 993 35.18 -3.71 -22.83
C PHE A 993 34.79 -4.02 -21.38
N GLU A 994 35.16 -5.20 -20.94
CA GLU A 994 35.27 -5.58 -19.53
C GLU A 994 36.75 -5.59 -19.12
N ILE A 995 37.05 -5.14 -17.89
CA ILE A 995 38.39 -5.21 -17.30
C ILE A 995 38.32 -6.04 -16.02
N ASN A 996 38.88 -7.25 -16.05
CA ASN A 996 39.15 -8.01 -14.84
C ASN A 996 40.56 -7.69 -14.32
N ILE A 997 40.70 -7.44 -13.02
CA ILE A 997 41.99 -7.21 -12.36
C ILE A 997 42.22 -8.36 -11.38
N ASP A 998 43.24 -9.17 -11.64
CA ASP A 998 43.64 -10.26 -10.76
C ASP A 998 44.10 -9.70 -9.42
N GLN A 999 43.91 -10.46 -8.35
CA GLN A 999 44.13 -9.97 -6.98
C GLN A 999 45.56 -9.43 -6.82
N PRO A 1000 45.76 -8.11 -6.61
CA PRO A 1000 47.09 -7.54 -6.52
C PRO A 1000 47.71 -7.91 -5.18
N GLU A 1001 48.98 -8.31 -5.22
CA GLU A 1001 49.73 -8.76 -4.05
C GLU A 1001 51.06 -8.03 -3.95
N ILE A 1002 51.46 -7.68 -2.71
CA ILE A 1002 52.82 -7.20 -2.42
C ILE A 1002 53.61 -8.36 -1.83
N THR A 1003 54.62 -8.82 -2.57
CA THR A 1003 55.62 -9.78 -2.09
C THR A 1003 56.97 -9.08 -2.02
N LYS A 1004 57.62 -9.08 -0.84
CA LYS A 1004 58.95 -8.49 -0.62
C LYS A 1004 59.11 -7.03 -1.11
N GLY A 1005 58.07 -6.20 -0.94
CA GLY A 1005 58.08 -4.80 -1.40
C GLY A 1005 57.85 -4.61 -2.90
N GLN A 1006 57.48 -5.66 -3.63
CA GLN A 1006 57.11 -5.60 -5.03
C GLN A 1006 55.62 -5.92 -5.18
N LEU A 1007 54.86 -4.94 -5.68
CA LEU A 1007 53.47 -5.10 -6.09
C LEU A 1007 53.44 -5.78 -7.46
N ASN A 1008 52.71 -6.89 -7.58
CA ASN A 1008 52.46 -7.58 -8.85
C ASN A 1008 50.96 -7.82 -9.04
N PHE A 1009 50.48 -7.68 -10.27
CA PHE A 1009 49.12 -8.03 -10.69
C PHE A 1009 49.03 -8.17 -12.21
N SER A 1010 47.99 -8.87 -12.66
CA SER A 1010 47.57 -8.88 -14.07
C SER A 1010 46.25 -8.11 -14.23
N ALA A 1011 46.01 -7.58 -15.41
CA ALA A 1011 44.69 -7.12 -15.82
C ALA A 1011 44.35 -7.67 -17.20
N THR A 1012 43.17 -8.26 -17.33
CA THR A 1012 42.65 -8.82 -18.58
C THR A 1012 41.53 -7.93 -19.12
N LEU A 1013 41.75 -7.42 -20.33
CA LEU A 1013 40.79 -6.64 -21.11
C LEU A 1013 40.06 -7.58 -22.08
N THR A 1014 38.74 -7.68 -21.96
CA THR A 1014 37.89 -8.52 -22.82
C THR A 1014 36.95 -7.65 -23.64
N ALA A 1015 36.94 -7.82 -24.96
CA ALA A 1015 36.03 -7.10 -25.86
C ALA A 1015 34.62 -7.71 -25.82
N LEU A 1016 33.62 -6.90 -25.47
CA LEU A 1016 32.21 -7.31 -25.41
C LEU A 1016 31.50 -7.19 -26.77
N GLN A 1017 32.12 -6.50 -27.72
CA GLN A 1017 31.69 -6.33 -29.10
C GLN A 1017 32.93 -6.19 -30.01
N ALA A 1018 32.74 -6.23 -31.33
CA ALA A 1018 33.83 -5.92 -32.26
C ALA A 1018 34.30 -4.46 -32.10
N PHE A 1019 35.62 -4.22 -32.14
CA PHE A 1019 36.20 -2.91 -31.89
C PHE A 1019 37.54 -2.70 -32.63
N ASP A 1020 37.69 -1.58 -33.33
CA ASP A 1020 38.76 -1.32 -34.32
C ASP A 1020 39.65 -0.11 -34.02
N LYS A 1021 39.40 0.65 -32.94
CA LYS A 1021 40.21 1.84 -32.62
C LYS A 1021 41.45 1.47 -31.81
N LYS A 1022 42.52 2.25 -31.98
CA LYS A 1022 43.76 2.13 -31.21
C LYS A 1022 43.51 2.50 -29.75
N LEU A 1023 44.01 1.67 -28.84
CA LEU A 1023 43.78 1.82 -27.40
C LEU A 1023 45.08 2.10 -26.65
N VAL A 1024 44.96 2.72 -25.48
CA VAL A 1024 45.98 2.78 -24.45
C VAL A 1024 45.38 2.22 -23.17
N VAL A 1025 46.07 1.28 -22.52
CA VAL A 1025 45.69 0.78 -21.20
C VAL A 1025 46.64 1.37 -20.16
N HIS A 1026 46.07 2.05 -19.16
CA HIS A 1026 46.82 2.57 -18.02
C HIS A 1026 46.48 1.76 -16.78
N ALA A 1027 47.50 1.45 -15.98
CA ALA A 1027 47.30 0.95 -14.62
C ALA A 1027 47.88 1.94 -13.61
N VAL A 1028 47.13 2.28 -12.57
CA VAL A 1028 47.45 3.37 -11.63
C VAL A 1028 47.38 2.85 -10.20
N VAL A 1029 48.50 2.97 -9.47
CA VAL A 1029 48.60 2.66 -8.05
C VAL A 1029 48.21 3.91 -7.26
N VAL A 1030 47.24 3.75 -6.34
CA VAL A 1030 46.61 4.84 -5.60
C VAL A 1030 46.68 4.55 -4.10
N ASP A 1031 47.09 5.55 -3.32
CA ASP A 1031 47.06 5.53 -1.86
C ASP A 1031 45.79 6.24 -1.38
N THR A 1032 44.90 5.54 -0.68
CA THR A 1032 43.54 6.05 -0.42
C THR A 1032 43.51 7.30 0.46
N ALA A 1033 44.53 7.51 1.30
CA ALA A 1033 44.67 8.71 2.12
C ALA A 1033 46.14 8.99 2.48
N VAL A 1034 46.64 10.21 2.25
CA VAL A 1034 48.02 10.61 2.53
C VAL A 1034 48.03 11.88 3.40
N LYS A 1035 48.81 11.87 4.48
CA LYS A 1035 49.02 13.06 5.30
C LYS A 1035 50.22 13.85 4.77
N MET A 1036 50.02 15.11 4.39
CA MET A 1036 51.04 16.01 3.82
C MET A 1036 50.83 17.43 4.36
N GLY A 1037 51.89 18.11 4.80
CA GLY A 1037 51.80 19.45 5.38
C GLY A 1037 50.91 19.57 6.63
N GLY A 1038 50.56 18.45 7.28
CA GLY A 1038 49.61 18.39 8.41
C GLY A 1038 48.18 18.01 8.03
N GLU A 1039 47.81 18.17 6.76
CA GLU A 1039 46.47 17.90 6.20
C GLU A 1039 46.37 16.50 5.58
N ILE A 1040 45.15 16.03 5.30
CA ILE A 1040 44.88 14.74 4.63
C ILE A 1040 44.40 14.99 3.20
N TYR A 1041 44.99 14.26 2.25
CA TYR A 1041 44.62 14.22 0.84
C TYR A 1041 44.20 12.79 0.46
N HIS A 1042 43.22 12.64 -0.41
CA HIS A 1042 42.56 11.37 -0.71
C HIS A 1042 42.92 10.87 -2.09
N GLN A 1043 42.91 9.54 -2.27
CA GLN A 1043 43.05 8.89 -3.58
C GLN A 1043 44.28 9.36 -4.38
N VAL A 1044 45.38 9.63 -3.67
CA VAL A 1044 46.61 10.20 -4.21
C VAL A 1044 47.30 9.18 -5.12
N VAL A 1045 47.53 9.58 -6.38
CA VAL A 1045 48.24 8.76 -7.35
C VAL A 1045 49.71 8.60 -6.92
N ARG A 1046 50.14 7.35 -6.71
CA ARG A 1046 51.52 7.01 -6.37
C ARG A 1046 52.35 6.65 -7.58
N LYS A 1047 51.78 5.92 -8.55
CA LYS A 1047 52.47 5.50 -9.78
C LYS A 1047 51.47 5.22 -10.91
N MET A 1048 51.79 5.62 -12.13
CA MET A 1048 51.21 5.06 -13.36
C MET A 1048 52.15 4.02 -13.97
N LEU A 1049 51.61 2.91 -14.47
CA LEU A 1049 52.36 1.76 -14.97
C LEU A 1049 52.04 1.49 -16.46
N PRO A 1050 53.06 1.22 -17.30
CA PRO A 1050 54.50 1.27 -16.98
C PRO A 1050 54.98 2.69 -16.63
N ASP A 1051 54.40 3.71 -17.27
CA ASP A 1051 54.53 5.12 -16.97
C ASP A 1051 53.25 5.88 -17.39
N ALA A 1052 53.26 7.21 -17.39
CA ALA A 1052 52.10 8.03 -17.77
C ALA A 1052 51.59 7.80 -19.20
N SER A 1053 52.40 7.25 -20.09
CA SER A 1053 52.03 6.95 -21.49
C SER A 1053 51.16 5.69 -21.61
N GLY A 1054 51.13 4.84 -20.59
CA GLY A 1054 50.39 3.56 -20.61
C GLY A 1054 50.94 2.54 -21.62
N THR A 1055 50.15 1.49 -21.88
CA THR A 1055 50.45 0.45 -22.86
C THR A 1055 49.60 0.62 -24.11
N PHE A 1056 50.23 0.94 -25.24
CA PHE A 1056 49.56 1.10 -26.53
C PHE A 1056 49.21 -0.24 -27.19
N LEU A 1057 47.95 -0.39 -27.63
CA LEU A 1057 47.42 -1.57 -28.30
C LEU A 1057 46.81 -1.19 -29.65
N ALA A 1058 47.57 -1.41 -30.73
CA ALA A 1058 47.10 -1.33 -32.11
C ALA A 1058 46.65 -2.71 -32.62
N LYS A 1059 45.51 -3.19 -32.11
CA LYS A 1059 44.91 -4.48 -32.46
C LYS A 1059 43.42 -4.30 -32.77
N ASN A 1060 42.94 -5.00 -33.79
CA ASN A 1060 41.50 -5.18 -34.04
C ASN A 1060 40.95 -6.27 -33.11
N TRP A 1061 39.83 -5.99 -32.46
CA TRP A 1061 39.18 -6.88 -31.51
C TRP A 1061 37.94 -7.49 -32.13
N ALA A 1062 37.88 -8.81 -32.16
CA ALA A 1062 36.62 -9.54 -32.30
C ALA A 1062 35.88 -9.56 -30.96
N GLN A 1063 34.57 -9.71 -30.98
CA GLN A 1063 33.78 -9.97 -29.78
C GLN A 1063 34.29 -11.23 -29.06
N GLY A 1064 34.40 -11.16 -27.73
CA GLY A 1064 34.98 -12.21 -26.89
C GLY A 1064 36.52 -12.26 -26.87
N ALA A 1065 37.22 -11.47 -27.70
CA ALA A 1065 38.68 -11.47 -27.69
C ALA A 1065 39.23 -10.83 -26.40
N ALA A 1066 40.16 -11.52 -25.75
CA ALA A 1066 40.83 -11.05 -24.53
C ALA A 1066 42.31 -10.69 -24.76
N HIS A 1067 42.86 -9.86 -23.89
CA HIS A 1067 44.31 -9.58 -23.79
C HIS A 1067 44.69 -9.29 -22.34
N THR A 1068 45.73 -9.97 -21.85
CA THR A 1068 46.21 -9.82 -20.46
C THR A 1068 47.51 -9.04 -20.42
N LEU A 1069 47.56 -8.03 -19.56
CA LEU A 1069 48.72 -7.19 -19.29
C LEU A 1069 49.24 -7.47 -17.88
N ASN A 1070 50.55 -7.66 -17.74
CA ASN A 1070 51.21 -7.89 -16.46
C ASN A 1070 51.90 -6.62 -15.98
N PHE A 1071 51.67 -6.24 -14.73
CA PHE A 1071 52.20 -5.03 -14.12
C PHE A 1071 53.01 -5.35 -12.87
N SER A 1072 54.12 -4.63 -12.68
CA SER A 1072 54.98 -4.76 -11.51
C SER A 1072 55.50 -3.40 -11.07
N TRP A 1073 55.60 -3.18 -9.75
CA TRP A 1073 56.11 -1.94 -9.16
C TRP A 1073 56.80 -2.18 -7.82
N ASN A 1074 57.96 -1.58 -7.60
CA ASN A 1074 58.61 -1.54 -6.29
C ASN A 1074 57.92 -0.46 -5.42
N THR A 1075 57.28 -0.88 -4.33
CA THR A 1075 56.43 -0.04 -3.49
C THR A 1075 57.22 0.82 -2.51
N GLY A 1076 58.52 0.52 -2.32
CA GLY A 1076 59.35 1.15 -1.30
C GLY A 1076 58.68 1.12 0.09
N ASN A 1077 58.70 2.25 0.79
CA ASN A 1077 58.17 2.41 2.14
C ASN A 1077 56.67 2.78 2.19
N VAL A 1078 55.91 2.67 1.09
CA VAL A 1078 54.50 3.09 1.07
C VAL A 1078 53.65 2.11 1.89
N PRO A 1079 52.83 2.58 2.87
CA PRO A 1079 52.02 1.71 3.72
C PRO A 1079 51.05 0.85 2.91
N SER A 1080 51.29 -0.46 2.93
CA SER A 1080 50.64 -1.43 2.07
C SER A 1080 49.11 -1.42 2.20
N GLY A 1081 48.60 -1.45 3.43
CA GLY A 1081 47.17 -1.53 3.81
C GLY A 1081 46.23 -0.43 3.29
N ARG A 1082 46.72 0.53 2.50
CA ARG A 1082 45.94 1.65 1.92
C ARG A 1082 46.03 1.74 0.40
N LEU A 1083 46.65 0.75 -0.25
CA LEU A 1083 46.83 0.74 -1.69
C LEU A 1083 45.65 0.09 -2.42
N LYS A 1084 45.21 0.73 -3.50
CA LYS A 1084 44.36 0.16 -4.55
C LYS A 1084 45.05 0.34 -5.90
N VAL A 1085 44.70 -0.50 -6.87
CA VAL A 1085 45.01 -0.26 -8.28
C VAL A 1085 43.74 0.02 -9.06
N VAL A 1086 43.85 0.95 -10.01
CA VAL A 1086 42.82 1.30 -10.98
C VAL A 1086 43.39 1.00 -12.35
N VAL A 1087 42.67 0.27 -13.18
CA VAL A 1087 43.04 0.00 -14.57
C VAL A 1087 41.96 0.59 -15.47
N PHE A 1088 42.35 1.36 -16.47
CA PHE A 1088 41.41 1.94 -17.42
C PHE A 1088 41.94 1.89 -18.85
N VAL A 1089 41.01 1.88 -19.81
CA VAL A 1089 41.31 1.81 -21.24
C VAL A 1089 40.78 3.05 -21.94
N GLU A 1090 41.68 3.70 -22.68
CA GLU A 1090 41.50 5.00 -23.31
C GLU A 1090 41.68 4.89 -24.83
N ASN A 1091 40.92 5.68 -25.59
CA ASN A 1091 41.13 5.84 -27.02
C ASN A 1091 42.39 6.68 -27.28
N TYR A 1092 43.36 6.14 -28.04
CA TYR A 1092 44.63 6.81 -28.31
C TYR A 1092 44.49 8.21 -28.97
N GLU A 1093 43.49 8.38 -29.84
CA GLU A 1093 43.36 9.58 -30.68
C GLU A 1093 42.43 10.62 -30.05
N THR A 1094 41.33 10.19 -29.44
CA THR A 1094 40.27 11.06 -28.88
C THR A 1094 40.34 11.23 -27.35
N ARG A 1095 41.24 10.50 -26.68
CA ARG A 1095 41.43 10.47 -25.21
C ARG A 1095 40.22 10.01 -24.40
N LYS A 1096 39.14 9.55 -25.05
CA LYS A 1096 37.95 9.06 -24.37
C LYS A 1096 38.24 7.76 -23.63
N VAL A 1097 37.95 7.73 -22.33
CA VAL A 1097 37.98 6.49 -21.54
C VAL A 1097 36.73 5.67 -21.89
N TYR A 1098 36.92 4.37 -22.17
CA TYR A 1098 35.81 3.44 -22.47
C TYR A 1098 35.42 2.59 -21.27
N GLN A 1099 36.38 2.21 -20.43
CA GLN A 1099 36.14 1.42 -19.22
C GLN A 1099 37.19 1.77 -18.16
N ALA A 1100 36.80 1.68 -16.90
CA ALA A 1100 37.71 1.61 -15.76
C ALA A 1100 37.30 0.48 -14.81
N ALA A 1101 38.25 -0.07 -14.08
CA ALA A 1101 38.04 -1.04 -13.00
C ALA A 1101 38.99 -0.73 -11.85
N LEU A 1102 38.67 -1.19 -10.64
CA LEU A 1102 39.56 -1.07 -9.48
C LEU A 1102 39.62 -2.37 -8.67
N ARG A 1103 40.76 -2.57 -8.00
CA ARG A 1103 40.95 -3.67 -7.05
C ARG A 1103 41.79 -3.19 -5.86
N LYS A 1104 41.38 -3.55 -4.64
CA LYS A 1104 42.19 -3.33 -3.44
C LYS A 1104 43.37 -4.31 -3.44
N VAL A 1105 44.54 -3.85 -3.03
CA VAL A 1105 45.73 -4.70 -2.90
C VAL A 1105 45.58 -5.57 -1.63
N SER A 1106 45.95 -6.84 -1.72
CA SER A 1106 45.93 -7.81 -0.60
C SER A 1106 47.32 -8.04 -0.03
N PHE A 1107 47.35 -8.43 1.26
CA PHE A 1107 48.58 -8.66 2.01
C PHE A 1107 48.60 -10.06 2.60
N THR A 1108 49.23 -10.98 1.87
CA THR A 1108 49.45 -12.35 2.31
C THR A 1108 50.59 -12.35 3.33
N ARG A 1109 50.25 -12.41 4.62
CA ARG A 1109 51.25 -12.57 5.68
C ARG A 1109 51.68 -14.02 5.71
N ASN A 1110 52.85 -14.34 5.16
CA ASN A 1110 53.41 -15.69 5.23
C ASN A 1110 53.57 -16.12 6.70
N GLU A 1111 52.88 -17.20 7.10
CA GLU A 1111 53.04 -17.83 8.40
C GLU A 1111 54.32 -18.68 8.44
N LYS A 1112 55.47 -18.01 8.37
CA LYS A 1112 56.78 -18.43 8.91
C LYS A 1112 57.82 -17.35 8.65
N ASN A 1113 58.62 -17.12 9.68
CA ASN A 1113 59.73 -16.16 9.78
C ASN A 1113 59.34 -14.70 9.95
N GLU A 1114 60.16 -14.05 10.75
CA GLU A 1114 60.02 -12.69 11.26
C GLU A 1114 60.28 -11.67 10.15
N ASP A 1115 59.41 -10.66 10.05
CA ASP A 1115 59.90 -9.28 10.16
C ASP A 1115 58.78 -8.29 10.55
N HIS A 1116 59.14 -7.30 11.37
CA HIS A 1116 58.22 -6.51 12.18
C HIS A 1116 58.09 -5.04 11.71
N HIS A 1117 57.29 -4.74 10.67
CA HIS A 1117 56.99 -3.34 10.31
C HIS A 1117 55.54 -3.02 9.91
N THR A 1118 54.67 -2.87 10.92
CA THR A 1118 53.64 -1.82 10.91
C THR A 1118 53.60 -1.15 12.29
N VAL A 1119 53.96 0.13 12.33
CA VAL A 1119 53.99 0.92 13.56
C VAL A 1119 52.63 1.59 13.80
N THR A 1120 51.88 1.08 14.78
CA THR A 1120 51.03 1.90 15.64
C THR A 1120 51.70 1.92 17.01
N GLY A 1121 52.56 2.91 17.23
CA GLY A 1121 53.61 2.83 18.23
C GLY A 1121 53.18 3.14 19.67
N VAL A 1122 53.33 2.15 20.55
CA VAL A 1122 54.15 2.31 21.75
C VAL A 1122 55.14 1.15 21.74
N GLN A 1123 56.41 1.41 22.04
CA GLN A 1123 57.43 0.35 22.13
C GLN A 1123 56.99 -0.72 23.14
N ASN A 1124 56.98 -1.99 22.71
CA ASN A 1124 57.45 -3.02 23.62
C ASN A 1124 58.97 -2.81 23.72
N ILE A 1125 59.43 -2.32 24.87
CA ILE A 1125 60.85 -2.34 25.20
C ILE A 1125 61.22 -3.82 25.33
N GLU A 1126 62.05 -4.33 24.42
CA GLU A 1126 62.67 -5.65 24.60
C GLU A 1126 63.55 -5.63 25.85
N SER A 1127 63.01 -6.10 26.97
CA SER A 1127 63.74 -6.27 28.22
C SER A 1127 63.35 -7.58 28.93
N GLN A 1128 63.73 -8.69 28.28
CA GLN A 1128 64.20 -9.92 28.92
C GLN A 1128 63.29 -10.62 29.98
N ALA A 1129 61.97 -10.46 29.91
CA ALA A 1129 61.02 -11.30 30.64
C ALA A 1129 59.78 -11.62 29.80
N GLN A 1130 59.53 -12.91 29.55
CA GLN A 1130 58.32 -13.38 28.85
C GLN A 1130 57.09 -13.25 29.78
N THR A 1131 56.41 -12.11 29.75
CA THR A 1131 55.25 -11.90 30.62
C THR A 1131 54.03 -12.68 30.15
N ILE A 1132 53.54 -13.59 30.99
CA ILE A 1132 52.35 -14.41 30.73
C ILE A 1132 51.15 -13.78 31.41
N ILE A 1133 50.03 -13.68 30.67
CA ILE A 1133 48.73 -13.23 31.16
C ILE A 1133 47.71 -14.35 31.06
N TYR A 1134 46.99 -14.60 32.15
CA TYR A 1134 45.94 -15.61 32.23
C TYR A 1134 44.90 -15.26 33.32
N PRO A 1135 43.60 -15.56 33.14
CA PRO A 1135 42.97 -15.97 31.88
C PRO A 1135 42.88 -14.80 30.88
N ASN A 1136 42.93 -15.13 29.58
CA ASN A 1136 42.69 -14.17 28.50
C ASN A 1136 41.93 -14.89 27.37
N PRO A 1137 40.61 -14.66 27.21
CA PRO A 1137 39.84 -13.58 27.83
C PRO A 1137 39.60 -13.75 29.35
N ALA A 1138 39.65 -12.63 30.08
CA ALA A 1138 39.36 -12.54 31.51
C ALA A 1138 37.87 -12.23 31.75
N THR A 1139 37.32 -12.70 32.88
CA THR A 1139 35.92 -12.44 33.27
C THR A 1139 35.79 -11.67 34.59
N HIS A 1140 36.55 -12.08 35.62
CA HIS A 1140 36.53 -11.48 36.96
C HIS A 1140 37.91 -10.96 37.38
N THR A 1141 38.96 -11.75 37.19
CA THR A 1141 40.35 -11.37 37.47
C THR A 1141 41.24 -11.65 36.26
N VAL A 1142 42.36 -10.92 36.18
CA VAL A 1142 43.46 -11.20 35.26
C VAL A 1142 44.77 -11.27 36.05
N SER A 1143 45.55 -12.33 35.84
CA SER A 1143 46.84 -12.54 36.49
C SER A 1143 47.98 -12.28 35.51
N VAL A 1144 49.03 -11.61 35.99
CA VAL A 1144 50.25 -11.26 35.25
C VAL A 1144 51.45 -11.91 35.94
N THR A 1145 52.26 -12.66 35.20
CA THR A 1145 53.43 -13.40 35.72
C THR A 1145 54.64 -13.23 34.80
N LEU A 1146 55.86 -13.39 35.32
CA LEU A 1146 57.09 -13.40 34.51
C LEU A 1146 57.53 -14.84 34.23
N GLY A 1147 57.66 -15.19 32.96
CA GLY A 1147 58.15 -16.48 32.50
C GLY A 1147 59.57 -16.77 32.97
N LYS A 1148 59.84 -18.05 33.29
CA LYS A 1148 61.06 -18.59 33.94
C LYS A 1148 61.21 -18.25 35.44
N SER A 1149 60.12 -18.37 36.21
CA SER A 1149 60.14 -18.41 37.69
C SER A 1149 60.82 -17.21 38.38
N LYS A 1150 60.71 -16.01 37.80
CA LYS A 1150 61.17 -14.76 38.42
C LYS A 1150 60.03 -14.09 39.19
N ASP A 1151 60.27 -13.72 40.43
CA ASP A 1151 59.31 -12.90 41.19
C ASP A 1151 59.19 -11.49 40.61
N LEU A 1152 57.97 -10.94 40.60
CA LEU A 1152 57.75 -9.52 40.34
C LEU A 1152 58.40 -8.70 41.46
N PRO A 1153 59.12 -7.60 41.13
CA PRO A 1153 59.87 -6.86 42.13
C PRO A 1153 58.95 -6.05 43.06
N ALA A 1154 59.27 -6.05 44.35
CA ALA A 1154 58.61 -5.19 45.34
C ALA A 1154 58.66 -3.70 44.92
N PHE A 1155 57.62 -2.96 45.27
CA PHE A 1155 57.37 -1.56 44.91
C PHE A 1155 57.21 -1.29 43.41
N ALA A 1156 56.89 -2.31 42.59
CA ALA A 1156 56.43 -2.10 41.23
C ALA A 1156 55.02 -1.49 41.21
N GLN A 1157 54.86 -0.36 40.54
CA GLN A 1157 53.56 0.22 40.23
C GLN A 1157 52.90 -0.57 39.09
N TRP A 1158 51.57 -0.65 39.09
CA TRP A 1158 50.82 -1.26 38.02
C TRP A 1158 49.57 -0.46 37.68
N SER A 1159 49.13 -0.53 36.43
CA SER A 1159 47.88 0.08 35.95
C SER A 1159 47.21 -0.76 34.87
N VAL A 1160 45.88 -0.63 34.76
CA VAL A 1160 45.08 -1.14 33.65
C VAL A 1160 44.52 0.06 32.89
N THR A 1161 44.67 0.12 31.57
CA THR A 1161 44.12 1.17 30.70
C THR A 1161 43.23 0.60 29.60
N ASN A 1162 42.28 1.40 29.11
CA ASN A 1162 41.56 1.09 27.86
C ASN A 1162 42.46 1.32 26.63
N THR A 1163 41.94 1.05 25.42
CA THR A 1163 42.65 1.24 24.14
C THR A 1163 42.96 2.71 23.79
N GLU A 1164 42.35 3.66 24.48
CA GLU A 1164 42.59 5.11 24.33
C GLU A 1164 43.64 5.62 25.33
N GLY A 1165 44.17 4.75 26.19
CA GLY A 1165 45.18 5.09 27.20
C GLY A 1165 44.63 5.59 28.55
N LYS A 1166 43.30 5.67 28.71
CA LYS A 1166 42.66 6.08 29.97
C LYS A 1166 42.88 5.03 31.06
N ILE A 1167 43.43 5.42 32.21
CA ILE A 1167 43.66 4.52 33.35
C ILE A 1167 42.34 4.17 34.02
N MET A 1168 42.03 2.87 34.05
CA MET A 1168 40.82 2.28 34.63
C MET A 1168 41.04 1.78 36.06
N LYS A 1169 42.25 1.30 36.38
CA LYS A 1169 42.65 0.81 37.71
C LYS A 1169 44.17 0.94 37.89
N LYS A 1170 44.67 1.11 39.11
CA LYS A 1170 46.11 1.16 39.41
C LYS A 1170 46.42 0.73 40.85
N GLY A 1171 47.67 0.34 41.12
CA GLY A 1171 48.14 -0.01 42.45
C GLY A 1171 49.67 -0.18 42.51
N THR A 1172 50.18 -0.64 43.64
CA THR A 1172 51.62 -0.90 43.86
C THR A 1172 51.81 -2.25 44.55
N LEU A 1173 52.73 -3.07 44.04
CA LEU A 1173 53.07 -4.38 44.60
C LEU A 1173 53.96 -4.20 45.84
N LEU A 1174 53.46 -4.40 47.06
CA LEU A 1174 54.20 -4.01 48.28
C LEU A 1174 55.35 -4.96 48.68
N LYS A 1175 55.34 -6.20 48.19
CA LYS A 1175 56.36 -7.24 48.45
C LYS A 1175 56.66 -8.01 47.15
N PRO A 1176 57.79 -8.72 47.01
CA PRO A 1176 58.02 -9.54 45.83
C PRO A 1176 56.94 -10.62 45.71
N SER A 1177 56.48 -10.93 44.49
CA SER A 1177 55.38 -11.89 44.30
C SER A 1177 55.48 -12.60 42.96
N LYS A 1178 55.21 -13.91 42.93
CA LYS A 1178 55.22 -14.71 41.68
C LYS A 1178 54.20 -14.25 40.63
N GLN A 1179 53.12 -13.59 41.08
CA GLN A 1179 52.06 -13.08 40.21
C GLN A 1179 51.45 -11.79 40.77
N LEU A 1180 51.02 -10.91 39.87
CA LEU A 1180 50.08 -9.83 40.16
C LEU A 1180 48.69 -10.31 39.73
N VAL A 1181 47.73 -10.34 40.65
CA VAL A 1181 46.31 -10.58 40.32
C VAL A 1181 45.56 -9.25 40.38
N VAL A 1182 44.89 -8.89 39.30
CA VAL A 1182 44.06 -7.68 39.21
C VAL A 1182 42.60 -8.10 39.04
N ASP A 1183 41.74 -7.64 39.95
CA ASP A 1183 40.30 -7.68 39.77
C ASP A 1183 39.88 -6.69 38.65
N VAL A 1184 39.17 -7.22 37.67
CA VAL A 1184 38.66 -6.54 36.47
C VAL A 1184 37.16 -6.74 36.29
N TYR A 1185 36.46 -7.27 37.30
CA TYR A 1185 35.03 -7.63 37.21
C TYR A 1185 34.16 -6.45 36.81
N HIS A 1186 34.39 -5.28 37.43
CA HIS A 1186 33.66 -4.03 37.17
C HIS A 1186 34.07 -3.30 35.88
N LEU A 1187 34.97 -3.86 35.05
CA LEU A 1187 35.30 -3.27 33.74
C LEU A 1187 34.32 -3.77 32.66
N PRO A 1188 33.84 -2.90 31.76
CA PRO A 1188 33.05 -3.31 30.60
C PRO A 1188 33.76 -4.37 29.72
N ALA A 1189 33.00 -5.12 28.93
CA ALA A 1189 33.56 -6.01 27.93
C ALA A 1189 34.37 -5.20 26.90
N GLY A 1190 35.60 -5.63 26.61
CA GLY A 1190 36.52 -4.81 25.80
C GLY A 1190 37.97 -5.27 25.81
N ILE A 1191 38.83 -4.45 25.22
CA ILE A 1191 40.29 -4.68 25.17
C ILE A 1191 40.97 -3.71 26.13
N TYR A 1192 41.84 -4.26 26.97
CA TYR A 1192 42.59 -3.50 27.97
C TYR A 1192 44.08 -3.84 27.92
N LEU A 1193 44.90 -2.89 28.35
CA LEU A 1193 46.34 -3.05 28.55
C LEU A 1193 46.61 -3.04 30.05
N VAL A 1194 47.38 -3.99 30.55
CA VAL A 1194 47.94 -3.92 31.92
C VAL A 1194 49.44 -3.67 31.83
N ARG A 1195 49.92 -2.68 32.58
CA ARG A 1195 51.32 -2.24 32.64
C ARG A 1195 51.82 -2.42 34.06
N LEU A 1196 53.03 -2.96 34.22
CA LEU A 1196 53.81 -2.94 35.45
C LEU A 1196 55.07 -2.12 35.21
N GLN A 1197 55.52 -1.35 36.21
CA GLN A 1197 56.72 -0.51 36.11
C GLN A 1197 57.42 -0.34 37.46
N LYS A 1198 58.75 -0.41 37.46
CA LYS A 1198 59.62 -0.06 38.59
C LYS A 1198 60.89 0.63 38.08
N GLY A 1199 60.99 1.95 38.28
CA GLY A 1199 62.08 2.75 37.72
C GLY A 1199 62.06 2.70 36.19
N GLN A 1200 63.20 2.34 35.59
CA GLN A 1200 63.36 2.16 34.13
C GLN A 1200 62.82 0.82 33.60
N TRP A 1201 62.55 -0.16 34.46
CA TRP A 1201 61.93 -1.43 34.05
C TRP A 1201 60.42 -1.26 33.92
N ALA A 1202 59.86 -1.58 32.77
CA ALA A 1202 58.42 -1.62 32.55
C ALA A 1202 58.04 -2.77 31.61
N VAL A 1203 56.90 -3.42 31.87
CA VAL A 1203 56.31 -4.43 30.97
C VAL A 1203 54.83 -4.16 30.81
N GLN A 1204 54.33 -4.23 29.60
CA GLN A 1204 52.94 -3.96 29.25
C GLN A 1204 52.40 -5.08 28.38
N GLN A 1205 51.19 -5.56 28.67
CA GLN A 1205 50.59 -6.71 28.00
C GLN A 1205 49.08 -6.52 27.83
N LYS A 1206 48.54 -6.98 26.69
CA LYS A 1206 47.13 -6.84 26.29
C LYS A 1206 46.29 -8.03 26.77
N PHE A 1207 45.09 -7.75 27.27
CA PHE A 1207 44.07 -8.76 27.56
C PHE A 1207 42.68 -8.32 27.10
N ARG A 1208 41.77 -9.28 26.90
CA ARG A 1208 40.36 -9.04 26.57
C ARG A 1208 39.50 -9.33 27.80
N LYS A 1209 38.67 -8.39 28.23
CA LYS A 1209 37.57 -8.63 29.17
C LYS A 1209 36.38 -9.16 28.37
N ARG A 1210 35.83 -10.31 28.78
CA ARG A 1210 34.50 -10.77 28.38
C ARG A 1210 33.45 -10.21 29.34
#